data_AF-A0A9D9Q5L0-F1
#
_entry.id   AF-A0A9D9Q5L0-F1
#
_cell.length_a   1.000
_cell.length_b   1.000
_cell.length_c   1.000
_cell.angle_alpha   90.00
_cell.angle_beta   90.00
_cell.angle_gamma   90.00
#
_symmetry.space_group_name_H-M   'P 1'
#
loop_
_entity.id
_entity.type
_entity.pdbx_description
1 polymer ?
#
loop_
_entity_poly.entity_id
_entity_poly.type
_entity_poly.pdbx_seq_one_letter_code
_entity_poly.pdbx_strand_id
1 'polypeptide(L)'
;MIPTKKLIAALCSTVLLSMAVVTQSKAQETYPWQNPSMPAAERVESLLGMLTPEEKVGLMMNKSISIDRLGIPSYNWWSEACHGVRQDGYTVYPQPIGMAAAFSEELVYKVFSQVSDEARANWNRSDHSVKHVGMGEIYYPGNPELTFWCPNVNIFRDPRWGRGQETCGEDPYLTSVLGVQTVLGMQGNDPHYLKTHACAKHYAVHSGPEPLRHSMNVDPSSRDLWETYLPAFKALVKKAHVREVMCAYQRFEGTPCCTSDVLLIDILRNKWGFDGIVLTDCDAINNFFSKGQHETHPDGLSASVDAVMNGTDLECGKVFMSLTEGLKKGLVEESVLDQHLRRTLAGRFELGMFDPAERLPWATLGESIISSEEHDALATQAARESMVLLENKGVLPLSKSIKTLAVVGPNADDIGLLNGNYGGTPTLEHQHSLLEGIRAAVPGANIIYYKACERNDDYETVPHLQDFNGGKGVLVEFWNNKELKGEPVKKEYYKELNFSTFGAWGFAEGVNNDSLSVRVTGEYKATFTGEMKYSLSTDNGYTLKVNGNVVEEAQSGGRGGFRRRAEYKSFPVTEGQTYNVEIEYRRGNGNFAMLRGDICERKLIDFTDLANTVKDADAIIVIGGISAQMEGEGGDKQDIELPNVQQRLVRAMHETGRPVVFVNCSGSAIAFGSLEGQYDALLQAWYPGQGGAQALAEVLFGDYCPGGKLPVTFYRSTDDLPDFLDYSMKNRTYRYFTGEPQYAFGYGLSYTTFKVGKAKMSCKQMAKDGKVTITVPVKNTGKREGTETVQIYVKALDDPGAPIKALKGFQKLQLKPGEKRNAVITLDGEAFEYYDDWIYELAVKSGRYQLLYGTSSRDADLRALNFIVK
;
A
#
# COMPACT_ATOMS: atom_id res chain seq x y z
N MET A 1 18.57 -32.82 84.57
CA MET A 1 17.73 -33.33 85.67
C MET A 1 16.74 -34.34 85.09
N ILE A 2 16.62 -35.48 85.77
CA ILE A 2 15.89 -36.73 85.50
C ILE A 2 14.35 -36.52 85.71
N PRO A 3 13.39 -37.43 85.41
CA PRO A 3 12.89 -38.13 84.19
C PRO A 3 11.36 -37.86 83.96
N THR A 4 10.56 -38.45 83.05
CA THR A 4 9.90 -39.80 83.07
C THR A 4 9.14 -40.04 81.73
N LYS A 5 9.38 -41.13 80.97
CA LYS A 5 8.64 -42.43 80.94
C LYS A 5 7.12 -42.26 80.64
N LYS A 6 6.57 -42.66 79.48
CA LYS A 6 6.16 -44.02 78.99
C LYS A 6 5.15 -43.74 77.83
N LEU A 7 4.86 -44.53 76.79
CA LEU A 7 4.73 -45.97 76.64
C LEU A 7 4.68 -46.33 75.13
N ILE A 8 5.01 -47.59 74.84
CA ILE A 8 5.06 -48.31 73.55
C ILE A 8 3.66 -48.69 73.03
N ALA A 9 3.42 -48.66 71.70
CA ALA A 9 2.99 -49.83 70.88
C ALA A 9 2.36 -49.49 69.50
N ALA A 10 3.00 -50.02 68.44
CA ALA A 10 2.52 -50.59 67.17
C ALA A 10 1.37 -49.88 66.37
N LEU A 11 1.49 -49.63 65.07
CA LEU A 11 1.66 -50.63 64.01
C LEU A 11 2.36 -50.07 62.75
N CYS A 12 3.14 -50.94 62.10
CA CYS A 12 3.72 -50.81 60.76
C CYS A 12 2.61 -50.56 59.69
N SER A 13 2.84 -49.86 58.59
CA SER A 13 3.69 -50.35 57.47
C SER A 13 3.92 -49.27 56.39
N THR A 14 5.09 -49.40 55.75
CA THR A 14 5.46 -49.00 54.37
C THR A 14 5.63 -47.52 54.01
N VAL A 15 6.91 -47.12 54.00
CA VAL A 15 7.50 -46.07 53.16
C VAL A 15 7.50 -46.51 51.69
N LEU A 16 7.01 -45.66 50.79
CA LEU A 16 7.40 -45.66 49.38
C LEU A 16 7.38 -44.20 48.88
N LEU A 17 8.54 -43.76 48.41
CA LEU A 17 8.81 -42.47 47.77
C LEU A 17 7.75 -42.17 46.70
N SER A 18 7.02 -41.07 46.85
CA SER A 18 6.26 -40.46 45.77
C SER A 18 7.18 -39.52 44.97
N MET A 19 7.73 -40.03 43.87
CA MET A 19 8.04 -39.17 42.72
C MET A 19 6.70 -38.65 42.18
N ALA A 20 6.43 -37.36 42.39
CA ALA A 20 5.35 -36.68 41.69
C ALA A 20 5.76 -36.56 40.21
N VAL A 21 5.34 -37.54 39.41
CA VAL A 21 5.30 -37.41 37.96
C VAL A 21 4.23 -36.36 37.67
N VAL A 22 4.65 -35.16 37.32
CA VAL A 22 3.78 -34.18 36.66
C VAL A 22 3.54 -34.73 35.25
N THR A 23 2.47 -35.50 35.08
CA THR A 23 1.97 -35.85 33.75
C THR A 23 1.37 -34.59 33.13
N GLN A 24 2.13 -33.91 32.28
CA GLN A 24 1.56 -33.01 31.28
C GLN A 24 0.56 -33.82 30.45
N SER A 25 -0.71 -33.43 30.51
CA SER A 25 -1.76 -33.93 29.64
C SER A 25 -1.42 -33.58 28.19
N LYS A 26 -0.82 -34.51 27.43
CA LYS A 26 -0.79 -34.42 25.97
C LYS A 26 -2.25 -34.42 25.49
N ALA A 27 -2.65 -33.40 24.73
CA ALA A 27 -3.92 -33.45 24.02
C ALA A 27 -3.96 -34.74 23.19
N GLN A 28 -5.00 -35.54 23.38
CA GLN A 28 -5.09 -36.85 22.76
C GLN A 28 -5.43 -36.69 21.27
N GLU A 29 -4.49 -37.05 20.39
CA GLU A 29 -4.71 -37.10 18.93
C GLU A 29 -5.95 -37.97 18.65
N THR A 30 -6.99 -37.35 18.12
CA THR A 30 -8.27 -38.01 17.80
C THR A 30 -8.29 -38.51 16.36
N TYR A 31 -7.57 -37.83 15.46
CA TYR A 31 -7.52 -38.14 14.03
C TYR A 31 -6.08 -38.21 13.52
N PRO A 32 -5.76 -39.04 12.49
CA PRO A 32 -4.40 -39.16 11.95
C PRO A 32 -3.79 -37.85 11.45
N TRP A 33 -4.60 -36.96 10.86
CA TRP A 33 -4.14 -35.65 10.41
C TRP A 33 -3.61 -34.75 11.54
N GLN A 34 -3.90 -35.07 12.81
CA GLN A 34 -3.40 -34.30 13.96
C GLN A 34 -1.99 -34.74 14.40
N ASN A 35 -1.47 -35.86 13.91
CA ASN A 35 -0.13 -36.33 14.26
C ASN A 35 0.93 -35.47 13.57
N PRO A 36 1.69 -34.66 14.32
CA PRO A 36 2.64 -33.73 13.72
C PRO A 36 3.89 -34.45 13.20
N SER A 37 4.09 -35.73 13.53
CA SER A 37 5.20 -36.55 13.02
C SER A 37 4.98 -37.07 11.60
N MET A 38 3.75 -36.97 11.07
CA MET A 38 3.44 -37.36 9.70
C MET A 38 3.77 -36.23 8.71
N PRO A 39 4.17 -36.55 7.46
CA PRO A 39 4.32 -35.55 6.41
C PRO A 39 3.04 -34.74 6.21
N ALA A 40 3.17 -33.43 5.96
CA ALA A 40 2.02 -32.54 5.75
C ALA A 40 1.07 -33.05 4.65
N ALA A 41 1.61 -33.55 3.54
CA ALA A 41 0.81 -34.12 2.45
C ALA A 41 -0.07 -35.30 2.89
N GLU A 42 0.42 -36.21 3.73
CA GLU A 42 -0.38 -37.34 4.24
C GLU A 42 -1.46 -36.87 5.21
N ARG A 43 -1.16 -35.85 6.02
CA ARG A 43 -2.14 -35.24 6.94
C ARG A 43 -3.26 -34.53 6.16
N VAL A 44 -2.90 -33.85 5.07
CA VAL A 44 -3.86 -33.24 4.12
C VAL A 44 -4.78 -34.30 3.52
N GLU A 45 -4.27 -35.39 2.95
CA GLU A 45 -5.12 -36.44 2.38
C GLU A 45 -6.02 -37.09 3.44
N SER A 46 -5.49 -37.34 4.65
CA SER A 46 -6.29 -37.85 5.76
C SER A 46 -7.42 -36.90 6.13
N LEU A 47 -7.19 -35.58 6.09
CA LEU A 47 -8.21 -34.59 6.43
C LEU A 47 -9.25 -34.45 5.31
N LEU A 48 -8.81 -34.42 4.04
CA LEU A 48 -9.69 -34.36 2.86
C LEU A 48 -10.69 -35.50 2.83
N GLY A 49 -10.26 -36.73 3.15
CA GLY A 49 -11.13 -37.90 3.21
C GLY A 49 -12.18 -37.86 4.34
N MET A 50 -12.08 -36.90 5.25
CA MET A 50 -13.03 -36.72 6.36
C MET A 50 -14.00 -35.55 6.16
N LEU A 51 -13.74 -34.63 5.23
CA LEU A 51 -14.56 -33.44 4.99
C LEU A 51 -15.81 -33.79 4.16
N THR A 52 -16.95 -33.17 4.46
CA THR A 52 -18.13 -33.24 3.58
C THR A 52 -17.97 -32.28 2.39
N PRO A 53 -18.71 -32.47 1.29
CA PRO A 53 -18.68 -31.54 0.16
C PRO A 53 -18.98 -30.08 0.55
N GLU A 54 -19.94 -29.84 1.43
CA GLU A 54 -20.27 -28.49 1.93
C GLU A 54 -19.12 -27.89 2.75
N GLU A 55 -18.44 -28.70 3.56
CA GLU A 55 -17.30 -28.24 4.34
C GLU A 55 -16.10 -27.90 3.45
N LYS A 56 -15.89 -28.68 2.39
CA LYS A 56 -14.88 -28.41 1.35
C LYS A 56 -15.10 -27.03 0.74
N VAL A 57 -16.33 -26.72 0.32
CA VAL A 57 -16.68 -25.38 -0.19
C VAL A 57 -16.43 -24.29 0.86
N GLY A 58 -16.84 -24.51 2.11
CA GLY A 58 -16.65 -23.55 3.20
C GLY A 58 -15.19 -23.22 3.54
N LEU A 59 -14.24 -24.08 3.17
CA LEU A 59 -12.81 -23.89 3.38
C LEU A 59 -12.10 -23.21 2.18
N MET A 60 -12.80 -22.98 1.07
CA MET A 60 -12.27 -22.32 -0.14
C MET A 60 -12.57 -20.81 -0.20
N MET A 61 -12.95 -20.20 0.92
CA MET A 61 -13.17 -18.75 1.04
C MET A 61 -12.24 -18.15 2.10
N ASN A 62 -11.88 -16.88 1.92
CA ASN A 62 -11.00 -16.17 2.84
C ASN A 62 -11.53 -16.20 4.28
N LYS A 63 -12.86 -16.14 4.46
CA LYS A 63 -13.51 -16.44 5.74
C LYS A 63 -13.84 -17.93 5.78
N SER A 64 -12.82 -18.72 6.10
CA SER A 64 -12.96 -20.17 6.19
C SER A 64 -13.78 -20.56 7.42
N ILE A 65 -14.76 -21.45 7.21
CA ILE A 65 -15.61 -21.98 8.28
C ILE A 65 -14.81 -22.74 9.33
N SER A 66 -15.40 -22.95 10.51
CA SER A 66 -14.88 -23.94 11.46
C SER A 66 -15.48 -25.32 11.17
N ILE A 67 -14.69 -26.38 11.37
CA ILE A 67 -15.14 -27.77 11.31
C ILE A 67 -15.05 -28.37 12.71
N ASP A 68 -16.03 -28.03 13.55
CA ASP A 68 -15.96 -28.31 14.99
C ASP A 68 -15.85 -29.81 15.30
N ARG A 69 -16.53 -30.67 14.51
CA ARG A 69 -16.48 -32.13 14.64
C ARG A 69 -15.09 -32.72 14.40
N LEU A 70 -14.28 -32.04 13.57
CA LEU A 70 -12.89 -32.40 13.32
C LEU A 70 -11.94 -31.62 14.21
N GLY A 71 -12.39 -30.55 14.87
CA GLY A 71 -11.54 -29.69 15.69
C GLY A 71 -10.76 -28.65 14.89
N ILE A 72 -11.21 -28.31 13.67
CA ILE A 72 -10.59 -27.27 12.85
C ILE A 72 -11.23 -25.92 13.21
N PRO A 73 -10.48 -24.94 13.75
CA PRO A 73 -11.02 -23.61 13.98
C PRO A 73 -11.24 -22.86 12.67
N SER A 74 -12.10 -21.85 12.71
CA SER A 74 -12.26 -20.90 11.62
C SER A 74 -10.93 -20.20 11.33
N TYR A 75 -10.76 -19.69 10.12
CA TYR A 75 -9.57 -18.92 9.77
C TYR A 75 -9.94 -17.79 8.81
N ASN A 76 -9.32 -16.63 9.01
CA ASN A 76 -9.41 -15.52 8.07
C ASN A 76 -8.09 -15.42 7.30
N TRP A 77 -8.11 -15.71 6.01
CA TRP A 77 -6.94 -15.58 5.13
C TRP A 77 -6.59 -14.12 4.81
N TRP A 78 -7.53 -13.20 5.01
CA TRP A 78 -7.39 -11.81 4.61
C TRP A 78 -6.63 -10.99 5.66
N SER A 79 -5.43 -10.54 5.32
CA SER A 79 -4.71 -9.48 6.04
C SER A 79 -3.77 -8.74 5.09
N GLU A 80 -3.30 -7.57 5.49
CA GLU A 80 -2.43 -6.70 4.68
C GLU A 80 -1.18 -6.33 5.47
N ALA A 81 -0.03 -6.35 4.77
CA ALA A 81 1.24 -5.96 5.36
C ALA A 81 2.13 -5.22 4.35
N CYS A 82 1.58 -4.24 3.63
CA CYS A 82 2.28 -3.55 2.54
C CYS A 82 3.59 -2.88 3.01
N HIS A 83 3.59 -2.31 4.23
CA HIS A 83 4.75 -1.66 4.84
C HIS A 83 4.67 -1.69 6.39
N GLY A 84 4.19 -2.80 6.94
CA GLY A 84 3.77 -2.91 8.34
C GLY A 84 2.45 -3.68 8.43
N VAL A 85 2.20 -4.42 9.52
CA VAL A 85 0.88 -5.07 9.72
C VAL A 85 -0.18 -3.98 9.73
N ARG A 86 -1.22 -4.11 8.89
CA ARG A 86 -2.27 -3.09 8.74
C ARG A 86 -3.25 -3.09 9.92
N GLN A 87 -2.76 -2.71 11.09
CA GLN A 87 -3.49 -2.66 12.36
C GLN A 87 -2.94 -1.53 13.25
N ASP A 88 -3.77 -1.00 14.14
CA ASP A 88 -3.34 -0.04 15.15
C ASP A 88 -2.38 -0.66 16.17
N GLY A 89 -1.35 0.08 16.56
CA GLY A 89 -0.33 -0.31 17.53
C GLY A 89 0.85 -1.11 16.97
N TYR A 90 0.98 -1.21 15.64
CA TYR A 90 2.08 -1.92 14.95
C TYR A 90 3.03 -0.95 14.28
N THR A 91 4.26 -1.41 13.97
CA THR A 91 5.23 -0.54 13.32
C THR A 91 4.83 -0.23 11.88
N VAL A 92 4.92 1.05 11.50
CA VAL A 92 4.66 1.53 10.14
C VAL A 92 5.96 2.02 9.51
N TYR A 93 6.39 1.34 8.45
CA TYR A 93 7.58 1.63 7.67
C TYR A 93 7.25 2.59 6.50
N PRO A 94 8.25 3.13 5.78
CA PRO A 94 7.97 3.83 4.54
C PRO A 94 7.22 2.95 3.55
N GLN A 95 6.35 3.56 2.73
CA GLN A 95 5.69 2.85 1.63
C GLN A 95 6.70 2.14 0.70
N PRO A 96 6.33 1.05 0.01
CA PRO A 96 7.23 0.30 -0.86
C PRO A 96 7.96 1.15 -1.89
N ILE A 97 7.31 2.18 -2.45
CA ILE A 97 7.98 3.11 -3.38
C ILE A 97 9.11 3.89 -2.69
N GLY A 98 8.93 4.28 -1.42
CA GLY A 98 9.96 4.92 -0.62
C GLY A 98 11.10 3.95 -0.31
N MET A 99 10.78 2.74 0.18
CA MET A 99 11.79 1.71 0.45
C MET A 99 12.58 1.33 -0.82
N ALA A 100 11.93 1.30 -1.99
CA ALA A 100 12.61 1.06 -3.26
C ALA A 100 13.62 2.15 -3.61
N ALA A 101 13.36 3.39 -3.18
CA ALA A 101 14.31 4.48 -3.35
C ALA A 101 15.62 4.28 -2.57
N ALA A 102 15.64 3.40 -1.57
CA ALA A 102 16.87 3.03 -0.87
C ALA A 102 17.80 2.15 -1.71
N PHE A 103 17.32 1.49 -2.77
CA PHE A 103 18.07 0.52 -3.59
C PHE A 103 18.85 -0.49 -2.71
N SER A 104 18.15 -1.09 -1.74
CA SER A 104 18.76 -1.95 -0.71
C SER A 104 17.93 -3.21 -0.49
N GLU A 105 18.45 -4.34 -0.96
CA GLU A 105 17.89 -5.67 -0.70
C GLU A 105 17.84 -5.98 0.81
N GLU A 106 18.93 -5.66 1.51
CA GLU A 106 19.07 -5.93 2.94
C GLU A 106 18.06 -5.15 3.77
N LEU A 107 17.79 -3.89 3.42
CA LEU A 107 16.80 -3.07 4.12
C LEU A 107 15.41 -3.68 3.99
N VAL A 108 14.98 -4.01 2.77
CA VAL A 108 13.66 -4.60 2.52
C VAL A 108 13.52 -5.95 3.24
N TYR A 109 14.54 -6.82 3.18
CA TYR A 109 14.53 -8.08 3.93
C TYR A 109 14.33 -7.86 5.44
N LYS A 110 15.10 -6.93 6.04
CA LYS A 110 15.00 -6.65 7.48
C LYS A 110 13.62 -6.11 7.88
N VAL A 111 13.09 -5.17 7.09
CA VAL A 111 11.75 -4.59 7.33
C VAL A 111 10.72 -5.70 7.35
N PHE A 112 10.66 -6.53 6.30
CA PHE A 112 9.65 -7.57 6.22
C PHE A 112 9.89 -8.74 7.20
N SER A 113 11.13 -8.97 7.63
CA SER A 113 11.40 -9.86 8.76
C SER A 113 10.77 -9.32 10.04
N GLN A 114 10.92 -8.04 10.37
CA GLN A 114 10.29 -7.45 11.56
C GLN A 114 8.76 -7.42 11.45
N VAL A 115 8.21 -7.09 10.28
CA VAL A 115 6.76 -7.17 10.02
C VAL A 115 6.23 -8.59 10.29
N SER A 116 6.94 -9.61 9.83
CA SER A 116 6.56 -11.01 10.06
C SER A 116 6.72 -11.44 11.52
N ASP A 117 7.65 -10.84 12.27
CA ASP A 117 7.83 -11.08 13.70
C ASP A 117 6.65 -10.49 14.50
N GLU A 118 6.20 -9.28 14.16
CA GLU A 118 5.02 -8.67 14.78
C GLU A 118 3.74 -9.47 14.47
N ALA A 119 3.59 -9.94 13.23
CA ALA A 119 2.49 -10.81 12.84
C ALA A 119 2.46 -12.11 13.68
N ARG A 120 3.62 -12.72 13.92
CA ARG A 120 3.72 -13.91 14.79
C ARG A 120 3.47 -13.61 16.25
N ALA A 121 4.02 -12.50 16.76
CA ALA A 121 3.74 -12.06 18.12
C ALA A 121 2.24 -11.86 18.33
N ASN A 122 1.54 -11.27 17.35
CA ASN A 122 0.09 -11.11 17.38
C ASN A 122 -0.66 -12.45 17.41
N TRP A 123 -0.24 -13.41 16.59
CA TRP A 123 -0.82 -14.76 16.59
C TRP A 123 -0.62 -15.47 17.91
N ASN A 124 0.61 -15.49 18.43
CA ASN A 124 0.96 -16.21 19.64
C ASN A 124 0.21 -15.68 20.88
N ARG A 125 -0.10 -14.37 20.94
CA ARG A 125 -0.82 -13.76 22.06
C ARG A 125 -2.35 -13.81 21.92
N SER A 126 -2.88 -14.16 20.74
CA SER A 126 -4.30 -14.07 20.43
C SER A 126 -4.98 -15.44 20.47
N ASP A 127 -6.28 -15.46 20.81
CA ASP A 127 -7.10 -16.67 20.68
C ASP A 127 -7.39 -16.96 19.20
N HIS A 128 -6.98 -18.13 18.74
CA HIS A 128 -7.17 -18.63 17.38
C HIS A 128 -7.94 -19.96 17.36
N SER A 129 -8.70 -20.24 18.43
CA SER A 129 -9.51 -21.45 18.61
C SER A 129 -11.00 -21.23 18.33
N VAL A 130 -11.33 -20.26 17.46
CA VAL A 130 -12.70 -19.83 17.15
C VAL A 130 -13.49 -20.95 16.44
N LYS A 131 -14.67 -21.27 16.99
CA LYS A 131 -15.58 -22.36 16.56
C LYS A 131 -16.98 -21.83 16.25
N HIS A 132 -17.85 -22.71 15.76
CA HIS A 132 -19.24 -22.40 15.39
C HIS A 132 -19.39 -21.31 14.32
N VAL A 133 -18.45 -21.23 13.38
CA VAL A 133 -18.50 -20.28 12.25
C VAL A 133 -19.03 -20.99 11.01
N GLY A 134 -20.22 -20.60 10.58
CA GLY A 134 -20.88 -21.14 9.39
C GLY A 134 -20.51 -20.43 8.09
N MET A 135 -20.91 -21.02 6.98
CA MET A 135 -20.69 -20.46 5.65
C MET A 135 -21.54 -19.19 5.43
N GLY A 136 -20.92 -18.11 4.95
CA GLY A 136 -21.60 -16.85 4.68
C GLY A 136 -21.72 -15.89 5.88
N GLU A 137 -21.13 -16.24 7.03
CA GLU A 137 -21.03 -15.35 8.19
C GLU A 137 -20.28 -14.06 7.80
N ILE A 138 -20.98 -12.92 7.94
CA ILE A 138 -20.49 -11.62 7.45
C ILE A 138 -19.47 -11.02 8.43
N TYR A 139 -19.66 -11.26 9.72
CA TYR A 139 -18.89 -10.65 10.80
C TYR A 139 -18.68 -11.62 11.96
N TYR A 140 -17.43 -11.90 12.29
CA TYR A 140 -17.03 -12.47 13.57
C TYR A 140 -15.75 -11.76 14.03
N PRO A 141 -15.63 -11.38 15.31
CA PRO A 141 -14.44 -10.70 15.81
C PRO A 141 -13.21 -11.62 15.83
N GLY A 142 -12.05 -11.04 15.49
CA GLY A 142 -10.74 -11.44 16.01
C GLY A 142 -10.25 -12.85 15.69
N ASN A 143 -9.78 -13.08 14.46
CA ASN A 143 -8.75 -14.10 14.25
C ASN A 143 -7.43 -13.37 13.99
N PRO A 144 -6.35 -13.63 14.75
CA PRO A 144 -5.03 -13.22 14.28
C PRO A 144 -4.75 -13.87 12.92
N GLU A 145 -4.17 -13.16 11.97
CA GLU A 145 -3.89 -13.70 10.64
C GLU A 145 -2.42 -14.04 10.43
N LEU A 146 -2.17 -15.06 9.59
CA LEU A 146 -0.84 -15.53 9.25
C LEU A 146 -0.50 -15.43 7.76
N THR A 147 -1.45 -14.95 6.98
CA THR A 147 -1.41 -14.83 5.53
C THR A 147 -1.59 -13.35 5.22
N PHE A 148 -0.60 -12.78 4.54
CA PHE A 148 -0.57 -11.34 4.27
C PHE A 148 -0.48 -11.13 2.78
N TRP A 149 -1.41 -10.35 2.26
CA TRP A 149 -1.53 -10.17 0.82
C TRP A 149 -0.55 -9.11 0.30
N CYS A 150 0.75 -9.36 0.42
CA CYS A 150 1.83 -8.52 -0.08
C CYS A 150 3.02 -9.40 -0.51
N PRO A 151 3.91 -8.93 -1.40
CA PRO A 151 3.99 -7.59 -1.98
C PRO A 151 3.08 -7.35 -3.20
N ASN A 152 2.72 -6.08 -3.43
CA ASN A 152 2.26 -5.62 -4.74
C ASN A 152 3.49 -5.40 -5.65
N VAL A 153 3.61 -6.20 -6.71
CA VAL A 153 4.75 -6.19 -7.64
C VAL A 153 4.35 -5.76 -9.06
N ASN A 154 3.18 -5.12 -9.20
CA ASN A 154 2.77 -4.53 -10.45
C ASN A 154 3.70 -3.37 -10.84
N ILE A 155 3.90 -3.14 -12.14
CA ILE A 155 4.77 -2.06 -12.61
C ILE A 155 4.05 -0.72 -12.51
N PHE A 156 4.72 0.28 -11.92
CA PHE A 156 4.25 1.67 -11.88
C PHE A 156 4.43 2.34 -13.25
N ARG A 157 3.64 1.89 -14.21
CA ARG A 157 3.73 2.25 -15.63
C ARG A 157 3.36 3.70 -15.93
N ASP A 158 2.35 4.21 -15.24
CA ASP A 158 1.81 5.56 -15.44
C ASP A 158 1.79 6.25 -14.08
N PRO A 159 2.47 7.40 -13.91
CA PRO A 159 2.55 8.10 -12.63
C PRO A 159 1.20 8.58 -12.10
N ARG A 160 0.14 8.65 -12.93
CA ARG A 160 -1.23 8.96 -12.47
C ARG A 160 -1.87 7.86 -11.63
N TRP A 161 -1.42 6.62 -11.78
CA TRP A 161 -1.99 5.47 -11.08
C TRP A 161 -1.93 5.60 -9.57
N GLY A 162 -3.07 5.43 -8.90
CA GLY A 162 -3.25 5.66 -7.47
C GLY A 162 -2.49 4.69 -6.57
N ARG A 163 -2.34 3.43 -7.02
CA ARG A 163 -1.67 2.37 -6.24
C ARG A 163 -0.18 2.26 -6.53
N GLY A 164 0.38 3.17 -7.32
CA GLY A 164 1.81 3.17 -7.60
C GLY A 164 2.71 3.32 -6.36
N GLN A 165 2.18 3.88 -5.26
CA GLN A 165 2.87 3.96 -3.98
C GLN A 165 3.13 2.58 -3.33
N GLU A 166 2.29 1.59 -3.65
CA GLU A 166 2.31 0.25 -3.05
C GLU A 166 3.32 -0.69 -3.74
N THR A 167 3.97 -0.24 -4.81
CA THR A 167 4.95 -1.04 -5.58
C THR A 167 6.35 -0.46 -5.49
N CYS A 168 7.35 -1.24 -5.91
CA CYS A 168 8.75 -0.84 -5.96
C CYS A 168 9.09 0.12 -7.11
N GLY A 169 8.12 0.49 -7.96
CA GLY A 169 8.29 1.50 -9.00
C GLY A 169 8.13 0.98 -10.43
N GLU A 170 8.82 1.62 -11.37
CA GLU A 170 8.57 1.45 -12.81
C GLU A 170 9.47 0.39 -13.49
N ASP A 171 10.44 -0.15 -12.75
CA ASP A 171 11.47 -1.05 -13.29
C ASP A 171 11.24 -2.52 -12.91
N PRO A 172 11.10 -3.45 -13.87
CA PRO A 172 10.87 -4.86 -13.56
C PRO A 172 12.01 -5.53 -12.80
N TYR A 173 13.28 -5.14 -13.02
CA TYR A 173 14.41 -5.75 -12.32
C TYR A 173 14.44 -5.32 -10.85
N LEU A 174 14.32 -4.02 -10.57
CA LEU A 174 14.25 -3.50 -9.21
C LEU A 174 13.06 -4.11 -8.45
N THR A 175 11.88 -4.14 -9.06
CA THR A 175 10.68 -4.76 -8.46
C THR A 175 10.87 -6.25 -8.21
N SER A 176 11.53 -6.98 -9.11
CA SER A 176 11.86 -8.41 -8.90
C SER A 176 12.79 -8.59 -7.70
N VAL A 177 13.87 -7.80 -7.64
CA VAL A 177 14.89 -7.90 -6.59
C VAL A 177 14.28 -7.61 -5.22
N LEU A 178 13.54 -6.52 -5.08
CA LEU A 178 12.98 -6.12 -3.79
C LEU A 178 11.77 -6.98 -3.40
N GLY A 179 10.92 -7.36 -4.35
CA GLY A 179 9.78 -8.24 -4.08
C GLY A 179 10.21 -9.63 -3.61
N VAL A 180 11.34 -10.16 -4.11
CA VAL A 180 11.95 -11.40 -3.58
C VAL A 180 12.32 -11.22 -2.10
N GLN A 181 12.94 -10.09 -1.73
CA GLN A 181 13.32 -9.84 -0.33
C GLN A 181 12.10 -9.67 0.58
N THR A 182 11.01 -9.08 0.10
CA THR A 182 9.74 -9.05 0.85
C THR A 182 9.23 -10.46 1.15
N VAL A 183 9.16 -11.34 0.14
CA VAL A 183 8.68 -12.72 0.32
C VAL A 183 9.59 -13.49 1.28
N LEU A 184 10.91 -13.38 1.13
CA LEU A 184 11.86 -14.06 2.02
C LEU A 184 11.77 -13.56 3.47
N GLY A 185 11.64 -12.25 3.68
CA GLY A 185 11.46 -11.66 5.01
C GLY A 185 10.16 -12.12 5.66
N MET A 186 9.06 -12.15 4.89
CA MET A 186 7.75 -12.57 5.37
C MET A 186 7.68 -14.07 5.69
N GLN A 187 8.17 -14.92 4.78
CA GLN A 187 8.05 -16.37 4.91
C GLN A 187 9.07 -17.00 5.87
N GLY A 188 10.16 -16.30 6.17
CA GLY A 188 11.24 -16.85 7.00
C GLY A 188 12.05 -17.93 6.27
N ASN A 189 12.94 -18.60 7.02
CA ASN A 189 13.95 -19.52 6.46
C ASN A 189 13.98 -20.88 7.17
N ASP A 190 12.94 -21.24 7.92
CA ASP A 190 12.83 -22.57 8.53
C ASP A 190 12.54 -23.63 7.45
N PRO A 191 13.18 -24.81 7.51
CA PRO A 191 13.00 -25.84 6.48
C PRO A 191 11.65 -26.58 6.56
N HIS A 192 10.90 -26.45 7.66
CA HIS A 192 9.67 -27.19 7.89
C HIS A 192 8.43 -26.30 7.95
N TYR A 193 8.54 -25.14 8.59
CA TYR A 193 7.45 -24.19 8.75
C TYR A 193 7.73 -22.88 8.02
N LEU A 194 6.68 -22.15 7.70
CA LEU A 194 6.76 -20.77 7.23
C LEU A 194 6.31 -19.82 8.32
N LYS A 195 7.09 -18.74 8.48
CA LYS A 195 6.79 -17.73 9.48
C LYS A 195 5.47 -17.06 9.16
N THR A 196 5.25 -16.61 7.92
CA THR A 196 3.96 -16.15 7.40
C THR A 196 3.80 -16.63 5.95
N HIS A 197 2.63 -16.47 5.35
CA HIS A 197 2.50 -16.50 3.89
C HIS A 197 2.56 -15.10 3.31
N ALA A 198 3.36 -14.95 2.25
CA ALA A 198 3.36 -13.78 1.38
C ALA A 198 2.54 -14.08 0.10
N CYS A 199 2.02 -13.03 -0.52
CA CYS A 199 1.20 -13.11 -1.73
C CYS A 199 1.65 -12.13 -2.81
N ALA A 200 2.07 -12.65 -3.95
CA ALA A 200 2.38 -11.82 -5.11
C ALA A 200 1.09 -11.30 -5.73
N LYS A 201 0.91 -9.97 -5.77
CA LYS A 201 -0.30 -9.34 -6.34
C LYS A 201 0.00 -8.14 -7.23
N HIS A 202 -0.89 -7.76 -8.14
CA HIS A 202 -2.11 -8.47 -8.60
C HIS A 202 -1.83 -9.06 -9.99
N TYR A 203 -1.98 -10.36 -10.11
CA TYR A 203 -1.56 -11.16 -11.25
C TYR A 203 -2.64 -11.18 -12.35
N ALA A 204 -2.43 -10.53 -13.50
CA ALA A 204 -1.30 -9.71 -13.88
C ALA A 204 -1.76 -8.41 -14.54
N VAL A 205 -0.79 -7.55 -14.91
CA VAL A 205 -1.03 -6.33 -15.70
C VAL A 205 -1.95 -5.29 -15.00
N HIS A 206 -2.03 -5.34 -13.67
CA HIS A 206 -2.81 -4.39 -12.88
C HIS A 206 -2.01 -3.10 -12.63
N SER A 207 -2.04 -2.17 -13.59
CA SER A 207 -1.26 -0.92 -13.57
C SER A 207 -2.12 0.32 -13.91
N GLY A 208 -3.35 0.33 -13.38
CA GLY A 208 -4.33 1.41 -13.53
C GLY A 208 -4.96 1.52 -14.93
N PRO A 209 -6.07 2.26 -15.08
CA PRO A 209 -6.70 3.09 -14.05
C PRO A 209 -7.53 2.30 -13.02
N GLU A 210 -7.47 2.70 -11.76
CA GLU A 210 -8.23 2.12 -10.66
C GLU A 210 -9.76 2.16 -10.88
N PRO A 211 -10.38 3.26 -11.37
CA PRO A 211 -11.83 3.31 -11.56
C PRO A 211 -12.38 2.27 -12.54
N LEU A 212 -11.54 1.76 -13.45
CA LEU A 212 -11.95 0.82 -14.50
C LEU A 212 -11.55 -0.63 -14.20
N ARG A 213 -10.86 -0.89 -13.09
CA ARG A 213 -10.33 -2.22 -12.73
C ARG A 213 -11.37 -3.34 -12.74
N HIS A 214 -12.64 -3.01 -12.48
CA HIS A 214 -13.74 -3.97 -12.41
C HIS A 214 -14.42 -4.31 -13.75
N SER A 215 -14.05 -3.65 -14.85
CA SER A 215 -14.75 -3.83 -16.14
C SER A 215 -13.81 -3.81 -17.36
N MET A 216 -12.65 -3.19 -17.23
CA MET A 216 -11.71 -3.04 -18.33
C MET A 216 -11.15 -4.39 -18.79
N ASN A 217 -10.85 -4.43 -20.08
CA ASN A 217 -10.03 -5.45 -20.70
C ASN A 217 -8.68 -4.84 -21.07
N VAL A 218 -7.61 -5.52 -20.69
CA VAL A 218 -6.23 -5.09 -20.88
C VAL A 218 -5.52 -6.06 -21.82
N ASP A 219 -4.85 -5.51 -22.82
CA ASP A 219 -4.22 -6.29 -23.90
C ASP A 219 -2.90 -5.61 -24.33
N PRO A 220 -1.83 -5.71 -23.52
CA PRO A 220 -0.49 -5.25 -23.90
C PRO A 220 0.10 -6.17 -24.98
N SER A 221 1.09 -5.68 -25.71
CA SER A 221 1.85 -6.56 -26.61
C SER A 221 2.48 -7.73 -25.85
N SER A 222 2.65 -8.88 -26.49
CA SER A 222 3.31 -10.03 -25.84
C SER A 222 4.71 -9.68 -25.33
N ARG A 223 5.44 -8.82 -26.07
CA ARG A 223 6.71 -8.29 -25.60
C ARG A 223 6.56 -7.51 -24.29
N ASP A 224 5.62 -6.59 -24.20
CA ASP A 224 5.39 -5.82 -22.96
C ASP A 224 4.97 -6.73 -21.80
N LEU A 225 4.09 -7.71 -22.06
CA LEU A 225 3.70 -8.72 -21.08
C LEU A 225 4.93 -9.42 -20.48
N TRP A 226 5.77 -10.01 -21.34
CA TRP A 226 6.91 -10.82 -20.92
C TRP A 226 8.09 -10.01 -20.41
N GLU A 227 8.40 -8.85 -20.98
CA GLU A 227 9.56 -8.02 -20.60
C GLU A 227 9.25 -6.99 -19.51
N THR A 228 7.97 -6.73 -19.19
CA THR A 228 7.59 -5.69 -18.23
C THR A 228 6.72 -6.21 -17.10
N TYR A 229 5.58 -6.85 -17.38
CA TYR A 229 4.58 -7.13 -16.34
C TYR A 229 4.79 -8.45 -15.59
N LEU A 230 5.30 -9.48 -16.26
CA LEU A 230 5.52 -10.80 -15.68
C LEU A 230 6.85 -11.03 -14.93
N PRO A 231 7.97 -10.33 -15.20
CA PRO A 231 9.27 -10.66 -14.60
C PRO A 231 9.29 -10.75 -13.07
N ALA A 232 8.64 -9.81 -12.38
CA ALA A 232 8.60 -9.81 -10.92
C ALA A 232 7.83 -11.01 -10.37
N PHE A 233 6.66 -11.34 -10.93
CA PHE A 233 5.91 -12.54 -10.55
C PHE A 233 6.73 -13.82 -10.79
N LYS A 234 7.41 -13.93 -11.94
CA LYS A 234 8.32 -15.06 -12.23
C LYS A 234 9.41 -15.18 -11.17
N ALA A 235 10.02 -14.06 -10.79
CA ALA A 235 11.07 -14.03 -9.77
C ALA A 235 10.55 -14.47 -8.39
N LEU A 236 9.38 -13.98 -7.96
CA LEU A 236 8.78 -14.36 -6.68
C LEU A 236 8.42 -15.85 -6.64
N VAL A 237 7.90 -16.40 -7.74
CA VAL A 237 7.60 -17.84 -7.86
C VAL A 237 8.88 -18.68 -7.86
N LYS A 238 9.86 -18.36 -8.72
CA LYS A 238 11.03 -19.22 -8.97
C LYS A 238 12.17 -19.04 -7.97
N LYS A 239 12.33 -17.85 -7.40
CA LYS A 239 13.49 -17.50 -6.54
C LYS A 239 13.10 -17.39 -5.08
N ALA A 240 11.91 -16.85 -4.78
CA ALA A 240 11.44 -16.69 -3.40
C ALA A 240 10.46 -17.77 -2.94
N HIS A 241 9.96 -18.60 -3.88
CA HIS A 241 8.92 -19.59 -3.62
C HIS A 241 7.74 -18.99 -2.86
N VAL A 242 7.22 -17.86 -3.35
CA VAL A 242 6.02 -17.21 -2.78
C VAL A 242 4.89 -18.23 -2.64
N ARG A 243 4.13 -18.19 -1.55
CA ARG A 243 3.06 -19.16 -1.31
C ARG A 243 1.73 -18.81 -1.93
N GLU A 244 1.47 -17.52 -2.12
CA GLU A 244 0.19 -17.06 -2.65
C GLU A 244 0.40 -16.19 -3.90
N VAL A 245 -0.52 -16.30 -4.86
CA VAL A 245 -0.63 -15.40 -6.01
C VAL A 245 -2.07 -14.94 -6.11
N MET A 246 -2.30 -13.63 -6.03
CA MET A 246 -3.63 -13.05 -6.14
C MET A 246 -3.88 -12.59 -7.57
N CYS A 247 -4.92 -13.12 -8.21
CA CYS A 247 -5.33 -12.68 -9.55
C CYS A 247 -5.97 -11.29 -9.54
N ALA A 248 -5.74 -10.51 -10.59
CA ALA A 248 -6.20 -9.14 -10.69
C ALA A 248 -7.70 -9.00 -11.03
N TYR A 249 -8.27 -7.82 -10.75
CA TYR A 249 -9.67 -7.54 -11.05
C TYR A 249 -10.03 -7.56 -12.53
N GLN A 250 -9.19 -6.96 -13.38
CA GLN A 250 -9.51 -6.71 -14.78
C GLN A 250 -9.49 -7.98 -15.63
N ARG A 251 -9.95 -7.86 -16.89
CA ARG A 251 -9.73 -8.90 -17.89
C ARG A 251 -8.39 -8.73 -18.58
N PHE A 252 -7.80 -9.84 -18.98
CA PHE A 252 -6.65 -9.93 -19.87
C PHE A 252 -7.07 -10.72 -21.12
N GLU A 253 -6.84 -10.16 -22.30
CA GLU A 253 -7.21 -10.77 -23.59
C GLU A 253 -8.68 -11.26 -23.66
N GLY A 254 -9.59 -10.55 -23.00
CA GLY A 254 -11.03 -10.83 -22.99
C GLY A 254 -11.51 -11.71 -21.82
N THR A 255 -10.61 -12.34 -21.08
CA THR A 255 -10.94 -13.26 -19.97
C THR A 255 -10.60 -12.63 -18.62
N PRO A 256 -11.46 -12.73 -17.58
CA PRO A 256 -11.11 -12.25 -16.25
C PRO A 256 -9.84 -12.93 -15.73
N CYS A 257 -8.90 -12.17 -15.13
CA CYS A 257 -7.61 -12.75 -14.71
C CYS A 257 -7.79 -13.93 -13.74
N CYS A 258 -8.84 -13.91 -12.91
CA CYS A 258 -9.17 -14.98 -11.97
C CYS A 258 -9.79 -16.25 -12.60
N THR A 259 -9.89 -16.32 -13.92
CA THR A 259 -10.27 -17.54 -14.66
C THR A 259 -9.50 -17.66 -15.98
N SER A 260 -8.35 -16.98 -16.09
CA SER A 260 -7.52 -17.03 -17.29
C SER A 260 -6.64 -18.28 -17.25
N ASP A 261 -6.96 -19.26 -18.09
CA ASP A 261 -6.13 -20.44 -18.34
C ASP A 261 -4.73 -20.07 -18.84
N VAL A 262 -4.60 -19.04 -19.69
CA VAL A 262 -3.30 -18.51 -20.14
C VAL A 262 -2.45 -18.05 -18.96
N LEU A 263 -2.99 -17.19 -18.08
CA LEU A 263 -2.22 -16.63 -16.97
C LEU A 263 -2.00 -17.67 -15.86
N LEU A 264 -3.08 -18.30 -15.38
CA LEU A 264 -3.07 -19.15 -14.19
C LEU A 264 -2.55 -20.55 -14.49
N ILE A 265 -2.94 -21.17 -15.60
CA ILE A 265 -2.56 -22.55 -15.92
C ILE A 265 -1.28 -22.59 -16.76
N ASP A 266 -1.28 -21.98 -17.94
CA ASP A 266 -0.16 -22.09 -18.88
C ASP A 266 1.11 -21.40 -18.39
N ILE A 267 1.00 -20.15 -17.94
CA ILE A 267 2.18 -19.41 -17.48
C ILE A 267 2.53 -19.79 -16.05
N LEU A 268 1.62 -19.60 -15.10
CA LEU A 268 1.93 -19.72 -13.68
C LEU A 268 2.17 -21.19 -13.26
N ARG A 269 1.25 -22.12 -13.55
CA ARG A 269 1.43 -23.54 -13.19
C ARG A 269 2.39 -24.27 -14.14
N ASN A 270 2.20 -24.20 -15.45
CA ASN A 270 2.93 -25.06 -16.40
C ASN A 270 4.34 -24.54 -16.68
N LYS A 271 4.50 -23.28 -17.12
CA LYS A 271 5.84 -22.72 -17.40
C LYS A 271 6.63 -22.44 -16.12
N TRP A 272 5.98 -21.87 -15.10
CA TRP A 272 6.68 -21.50 -13.87
C TRP A 272 6.63 -22.56 -12.77
N GLY A 273 5.86 -23.63 -12.92
CA GLY A 273 5.84 -24.71 -11.93
C GLY A 273 5.31 -24.27 -10.57
N PHE A 274 4.47 -23.23 -10.51
CA PHE A 274 3.90 -22.76 -9.25
C PHE A 274 2.98 -23.84 -8.68
N ASP A 275 3.12 -24.18 -7.40
CA ASP A 275 2.33 -25.20 -6.70
C ASP A 275 1.60 -24.64 -5.46
N GLY A 276 1.83 -23.38 -5.10
CA GLY A 276 1.16 -22.64 -4.02
C GLY A 276 -0.29 -22.27 -4.32
N ILE A 277 -0.88 -21.35 -3.57
CA ILE A 277 -2.32 -21.00 -3.62
C ILE A 277 -2.55 -19.85 -4.62
N VAL A 278 -3.51 -20.00 -5.53
CA VAL A 278 -4.07 -18.89 -6.30
C VAL A 278 -5.34 -18.43 -5.63
N LEU A 279 -5.43 -17.13 -5.34
CA LEU A 279 -6.62 -16.52 -4.75
C LEU A 279 -7.15 -15.36 -5.57
N THR A 280 -8.43 -15.04 -5.36
CA THR A 280 -9.04 -13.86 -5.96
C THR A 280 -8.70 -12.59 -5.19
N ASP A 281 -8.60 -11.48 -5.90
CA ASP A 281 -8.85 -10.18 -5.29
C ASP A 281 -10.30 -10.12 -4.76
N CYS A 282 -10.58 -9.20 -3.85
CA CYS A 282 -11.83 -9.20 -3.09
C CYS A 282 -13.06 -8.85 -3.92
N ASP A 283 -14.04 -9.76 -3.92
CA ASP A 283 -15.22 -9.72 -4.77
C ASP A 283 -14.90 -9.77 -6.28
N ALA A 284 -13.72 -10.25 -6.70
CA ALA A 284 -13.35 -10.28 -8.11
C ALA A 284 -14.28 -11.18 -8.95
N ILE A 285 -14.79 -12.28 -8.36
CA ILE A 285 -15.76 -13.17 -9.02
C ILE A 285 -17.10 -12.44 -9.26
N ASN A 286 -17.51 -11.50 -8.40
CA ASN A 286 -18.71 -10.69 -8.62
C ASN A 286 -18.64 -9.91 -9.93
N ASN A 287 -17.45 -9.47 -10.33
CA ASN A 287 -17.24 -8.74 -11.58
C ASN A 287 -17.60 -9.56 -12.80
N PHE A 288 -17.56 -10.90 -12.72
CA PHE A 288 -17.75 -11.77 -13.88
C PHE A 288 -19.18 -11.69 -14.41
N PHE A 289 -20.17 -11.48 -13.52
CA PHE A 289 -21.61 -11.57 -13.85
C PHE A 289 -22.42 -10.32 -13.50
N SER A 290 -21.88 -9.42 -12.67
CA SER A 290 -22.62 -8.21 -12.29
C SER A 290 -22.73 -7.23 -13.45
N LYS A 291 -23.93 -6.66 -13.62
CA LYS A 291 -24.20 -5.66 -14.65
C LYS A 291 -23.29 -4.43 -14.51
N GLY A 292 -22.70 -3.99 -15.62
CA GLY A 292 -21.76 -2.88 -15.70
C GLY A 292 -20.32 -3.22 -15.33
N GLN A 293 -20.01 -4.51 -15.09
CA GLN A 293 -18.67 -5.01 -14.83
C GLN A 293 -18.19 -5.83 -16.05
N HIS A 294 -17.69 -7.06 -15.89
CA HIS A 294 -17.20 -7.86 -17.01
C HIS A 294 -18.32 -8.48 -17.84
N GLU A 295 -19.43 -8.87 -17.20
CA GLU A 295 -20.61 -9.51 -17.84
C GLU A 295 -20.23 -10.73 -18.72
N THR A 296 -19.14 -11.41 -18.37
CA THR A 296 -18.62 -12.62 -19.02
C THR A 296 -19.42 -13.88 -18.70
N HIS A 297 -20.15 -13.86 -17.58
CA HIS A 297 -20.89 -15.01 -17.05
C HIS A 297 -22.33 -14.61 -16.71
N PRO A 298 -23.31 -15.51 -16.88
CA PRO A 298 -24.72 -15.20 -16.61
C PRO A 298 -25.05 -15.08 -15.11
N ASP A 299 -24.29 -15.76 -14.24
CA ASP A 299 -24.53 -15.79 -12.79
C ASP A 299 -23.28 -16.17 -11.99
N GLY A 300 -23.38 -16.12 -10.66
CA GLY A 300 -22.27 -16.48 -9.77
C GLY A 300 -21.91 -17.96 -9.77
N LEU A 301 -22.84 -18.86 -10.12
CA LEU A 301 -22.58 -20.30 -10.16
C LEU A 301 -21.67 -20.64 -11.34
N SER A 302 -22.04 -20.20 -12.54
CA SER A 302 -21.21 -20.36 -13.74
C SER A 302 -19.83 -19.71 -13.58
N ALA A 303 -19.77 -18.50 -12.99
CA ALA A 303 -18.51 -17.83 -12.69
C ALA A 303 -17.62 -18.59 -11.70
N SER A 304 -18.20 -19.16 -10.63
CA SER A 304 -17.43 -19.92 -9.63
C SER A 304 -16.92 -21.24 -10.19
N VAL A 305 -17.74 -21.95 -10.98
CA VAL A 305 -17.32 -23.20 -11.65
C VAL A 305 -16.16 -22.92 -12.59
N ASP A 306 -16.26 -21.89 -13.44
CA ASP A 306 -15.19 -21.54 -14.38
C ASP A 306 -13.89 -21.16 -13.65
N ALA A 307 -13.96 -20.32 -12.62
CA ALA A 307 -12.79 -19.91 -11.85
C ALA A 307 -12.06 -21.09 -11.19
N VAL A 308 -12.80 -22.04 -10.61
CA VAL A 308 -12.24 -23.27 -10.02
C VAL A 308 -11.60 -24.14 -11.09
N MET A 309 -12.31 -24.39 -12.19
CA MET A 309 -11.80 -25.22 -13.29
C MET A 309 -10.53 -24.65 -13.93
N ASN A 310 -10.37 -23.32 -13.90
CA ASN A 310 -9.21 -22.61 -14.46
C ASN A 310 -8.20 -22.14 -13.40
N GLY A 311 -8.20 -22.76 -12.22
CA GLY A 311 -7.05 -22.72 -11.31
C GLY A 311 -7.15 -21.78 -10.11
N THR A 312 -8.30 -21.16 -9.83
CA THR A 312 -8.51 -20.38 -8.60
C THR A 312 -8.81 -21.31 -7.42
N ASP A 313 -7.95 -21.28 -6.40
CA ASP A 313 -8.04 -22.16 -5.23
C ASP A 313 -8.87 -21.55 -4.07
N LEU A 314 -8.83 -20.22 -3.91
CA LEU A 314 -9.40 -19.51 -2.77
C LEU A 314 -10.10 -18.21 -3.21
N GLU A 315 -11.31 -17.94 -2.73
CA GLU A 315 -12.01 -16.69 -2.99
C GLU A 315 -11.86 -15.69 -1.83
N CYS A 316 -11.45 -14.45 -2.09
CA CYS A 316 -11.76 -13.33 -1.21
C CYS A 316 -13.20 -12.88 -1.48
N GLY A 317 -14.17 -13.43 -0.76
CA GLY A 317 -15.58 -13.20 -1.07
C GLY A 317 -16.51 -14.27 -0.52
N LYS A 318 -17.62 -14.50 -1.22
CA LYS A 318 -18.66 -15.46 -0.83
C LYS A 318 -19.39 -16.13 -2.00
N VAL A 319 -18.99 -15.86 -3.23
CA VAL A 319 -19.65 -16.42 -4.43
C VAL A 319 -19.39 -17.92 -4.56
N PHE A 320 -18.24 -18.42 -4.06
CA PHE A 320 -17.90 -19.85 -4.02
C PHE A 320 -18.89 -20.68 -3.19
N MET A 321 -19.71 -20.07 -2.32
CA MET A 321 -20.86 -20.75 -1.71
C MET A 321 -21.76 -21.45 -2.74
N SER A 322 -21.87 -20.88 -3.95
CA SER A 322 -22.63 -21.45 -5.08
C SER A 322 -22.08 -22.79 -5.57
N LEU A 323 -20.81 -23.13 -5.31
CA LEU A 323 -20.23 -24.43 -5.66
C LEU A 323 -20.96 -25.59 -4.97
N THR A 324 -21.62 -25.36 -3.84
CA THR A 324 -22.51 -26.35 -3.21
C THR A 324 -23.65 -26.76 -4.14
N GLU A 325 -24.22 -25.80 -4.88
CA GLU A 325 -25.21 -26.06 -5.91
C GLU A 325 -24.58 -26.70 -7.15
N GLY A 326 -23.37 -26.27 -7.53
CA GLY A 326 -22.59 -26.85 -8.62
C GLY A 326 -22.35 -28.35 -8.44
N LEU A 327 -21.95 -28.77 -7.25
CA LEU A 327 -21.79 -30.19 -6.88
C LEU A 327 -23.10 -30.97 -7.01
N LYS A 328 -24.20 -30.42 -6.47
CA LYS A 328 -25.54 -31.07 -6.54
C LYS A 328 -26.04 -31.23 -7.97
N LYS A 329 -25.67 -30.30 -8.86
CA LYS A 329 -26.03 -30.31 -10.28
C LYS A 329 -25.03 -31.07 -11.17
N GLY A 330 -23.91 -31.56 -10.63
CA GLY A 330 -22.84 -32.20 -11.41
C GLY A 330 -22.10 -31.26 -12.36
N LEU A 331 -22.05 -29.96 -12.04
CA LEU A 331 -21.31 -28.95 -12.81
C LEU A 331 -19.82 -28.90 -12.43
N VAL A 332 -19.49 -29.35 -11.22
CA VAL A 332 -18.13 -29.53 -10.72
C VAL A 332 -18.10 -30.81 -9.90
N GLU A 333 -17.03 -31.58 -10.04
CA GLU A 333 -16.82 -32.82 -9.27
C GLU A 333 -16.14 -32.50 -7.94
N GLU A 334 -16.45 -33.27 -6.89
CA GLU A 334 -15.82 -33.10 -5.57
C GLU A 334 -14.29 -33.25 -5.64
N SER A 335 -13.80 -34.13 -6.53
CA SER A 335 -12.37 -34.35 -6.76
C SER A 335 -11.63 -33.12 -7.30
N VAL A 336 -12.35 -32.16 -7.92
CA VAL A 336 -11.77 -30.88 -8.34
C VAL A 336 -11.53 -30.03 -7.10
N LEU A 337 -12.50 -29.92 -6.19
CA LEU A 337 -12.35 -29.18 -4.93
C LEU A 337 -11.20 -29.75 -4.09
N ASP A 338 -11.04 -31.08 -4.08
CA ASP A 338 -9.91 -31.72 -3.40
C ASP A 338 -8.55 -31.27 -3.94
N GLN A 339 -8.41 -30.96 -5.23
CA GLN A 339 -7.14 -30.47 -5.78
C GLN A 339 -6.80 -29.08 -5.25
N HIS A 340 -7.77 -28.19 -5.11
CA HIS A 340 -7.58 -26.85 -4.55
C HIS A 340 -7.34 -26.90 -3.04
N LEU A 341 -8.11 -27.72 -2.32
CA LEU A 341 -7.98 -27.87 -0.87
C LEU A 341 -6.67 -28.54 -0.47
N ARG A 342 -6.05 -29.36 -1.32
CA ARG A 342 -4.68 -29.83 -1.06
C ARG A 342 -3.72 -28.67 -0.81
N ARG A 343 -3.83 -27.59 -1.59
CA ARG A 343 -2.96 -26.41 -1.49
C ARG A 343 -3.31 -25.55 -0.29
N THR A 344 -4.59 -25.24 -0.09
CA THR A 344 -5.02 -24.38 1.02
C THR A 344 -4.83 -25.07 2.37
N LEU A 345 -5.11 -26.37 2.49
CA LEU A 345 -4.85 -27.12 3.73
C LEU A 345 -3.35 -27.29 3.98
N ALA A 346 -2.54 -27.59 2.95
CA ALA A 346 -1.08 -27.63 3.08
C ALA A 346 -0.53 -26.31 3.63
N GLY A 347 -1.01 -25.16 3.13
CA GLY A 347 -0.64 -23.85 3.65
C GLY A 347 -0.88 -23.69 5.15
N ARG A 348 -2.02 -24.17 5.67
CA ARG A 348 -2.30 -24.11 7.12
C ARG A 348 -1.37 -25.01 7.95
N PHE A 349 -0.93 -26.15 7.40
CA PHE A 349 0.10 -26.99 8.05
C PHE A 349 1.49 -26.34 7.99
N GLU A 350 1.87 -25.73 6.86
CA GLU A 350 3.14 -25.01 6.70
C GLU A 350 3.25 -23.83 7.67
N LEU A 351 2.14 -23.16 7.96
CA LEU A 351 2.06 -22.10 8.97
C LEU A 351 2.10 -22.61 10.42
N GLY A 352 2.10 -23.93 10.63
CA GLY A 352 2.18 -24.54 11.95
C GLY A 352 0.89 -24.47 12.78
N MET A 353 -0.25 -24.12 12.17
CA MET A 353 -1.52 -23.86 12.88
C MET A 353 -2.08 -25.05 13.66
N PHE A 354 -1.67 -26.26 13.30
CA PHE A 354 -2.20 -27.51 13.87
C PHE A 354 -1.16 -28.27 14.70
N ASP A 355 0.03 -27.70 14.87
CA ASP A 355 1.14 -28.36 15.55
C ASP A 355 1.42 -27.74 16.93
N PRO A 356 1.96 -28.53 17.87
CA PRO A 356 2.36 -28.00 19.18
C PRO A 356 3.36 -26.86 19.07
N ALA A 357 3.19 -25.83 19.89
CA ALA A 357 4.02 -24.63 19.88
C ALA A 357 5.52 -24.93 20.05
N GLU A 358 5.88 -26.01 20.76
CA GLU A 358 7.28 -26.42 20.97
C GLU A 358 8.01 -26.80 19.69
N ARG A 359 7.29 -27.03 18.58
CA ARG A 359 7.88 -27.31 17.26
C ARG A 359 8.12 -26.06 16.43
N LEU A 360 7.46 -24.95 16.75
CA LEU A 360 7.47 -23.75 15.92
C LEU A 360 8.65 -22.85 16.31
N PRO A 361 9.53 -22.45 15.37
CA PRO A 361 10.71 -21.63 15.69
C PRO A 361 10.38 -20.26 16.31
N TRP A 362 9.18 -19.75 16.03
CA TRP A 362 8.70 -18.43 16.46
C TRP A 362 7.64 -18.47 17.56
N ALA A 363 7.38 -19.62 18.19
CA ALA A 363 6.38 -19.72 19.27
C ALA A 363 6.67 -18.83 20.49
N THR A 364 7.92 -18.38 20.66
CA THR A 364 8.32 -17.52 21.78
C THR A 364 8.26 -16.04 21.47
N LEU A 365 7.91 -15.63 20.24
CA LEU A 365 7.70 -14.22 19.92
C LEU A 365 6.47 -13.72 20.68
N GLY A 366 6.71 -12.77 21.59
CA GLY A 366 5.69 -12.20 22.46
C GLY A 366 5.40 -10.74 22.15
N GLU A 367 4.47 -10.16 22.90
CA GLU A 367 3.95 -8.80 22.71
C GLU A 367 5.05 -7.71 22.73
N SER A 368 6.16 -7.91 23.44
CA SER A 368 7.27 -6.95 23.52
C SER A 368 7.97 -6.63 22.20
N ILE A 369 7.75 -7.45 21.16
CA ILE A 369 8.30 -7.22 19.82
C ILE A 369 7.42 -6.25 19.02
N ILE A 370 6.12 -6.22 19.29
CA ILE A 370 5.16 -5.37 18.57
C ILE A 370 5.46 -3.91 18.89
N SER A 371 5.70 -3.10 17.86
CA SER A 371 6.05 -1.67 17.98
C SER A 371 7.24 -1.42 18.91
N SER A 372 8.23 -2.32 18.91
CA SER A 372 9.43 -2.18 19.74
C SER A 372 10.34 -1.04 19.28
N GLU A 373 11.18 -0.53 20.17
CA GLU A 373 12.19 0.49 19.85
C GLU A 373 13.19 0.03 18.76
N GLU A 374 13.45 -1.28 18.66
CA GLU A 374 14.27 -1.82 17.57
C GLU A 374 13.57 -1.68 16.21
N HIS A 375 12.25 -1.88 16.18
CA HIS A 375 11.45 -1.73 14.97
C HIS A 375 11.29 -0.26 14.59
N ASP A 376 11.10 0.62 15.57
CA ASP A 376 11.10 2.08 15.35
C ASP A 376 12.45 2.57 14.79
N ALA A 377 13.57 2.08 15.33
CA ALA A 377 14.90 2.40 14.83
C ALA A 377 15.09 1.96 13.37
N LEU A 378 14.58 0.78 12.99
CA LEU A 378 14.61 0.34 11.60
C LEU A 378 13.66 1.16 10.71
N ALA A 379 12.47 1.53 11.18
CA ALA A 379 11.56 2.41 10.45
C ALA A 379 12.20 3.77 10.17
N THR A 380 12.90 4.34 11.16
CA THR A 380 13.67 5.57 11.02
C THR A 380 14.84 5.40 10.06
N GLN A 381 15.58 4.28 10.12
CA GLN A 381 16.62 3.97 9.14
C GLN A 381 16.06 3.87 7.72
N ALA A 382 14.94 3.16 7.54
CA ALA A 382 14.29 3.00 6.25
C ALA A 382 13.85 4.37 5.69
N ALA A 383 13.26 5.23 6.53
CA ALA A 383 12.88 6.59 6.14
C ALA A 383 14.08 7.42 5.68
N ARG A 384 15.20 7.41 6.43
CA ARG A 384 16.44 8.10 6.04
C ARG A 384 16.95 7.66 4.68
N GLU A 385 17.03 6.34 4.47
CA GLU A 385 17.57 5.76 3.24
C GLU A 385 16.63 5.94 2.03
N SER A 386 15.33 6.17 2.27
CA SER A 386 14.32 6.38 1.24
C SER A 386 14.33 7.81 0.67
N MET A 387 14.72 8.81 1.46
CA MET A 387 14.64 10.22 1.03
C MET A 387 15.61 10.54 -0.11
N VAL A 388 15.09 11.22 -1.14
CA VAL A 388 15.85 11.56 -2.36
C VAL A 388 15.99 13.06 -2.50
N LEU A 389 17.22 13.57 -2.43
CA LEU A 389 17.51 14.96 -2.72
C LEU A 389 17.55 15.17 -4.24
N LEU A 390 16.62 15.96 -4.77
CA LEU A 390 16.46 16.16 -6.22
C LEU A 390 17.19 17.41 -6.71
N GLU A 391 17.10 18.50 -5.96
CA GLU A 391 17.78 19.76 -6.25
C GLU A 391 18.36 20.36 -4.96
N ASN A 392 19.52 21.00 -5.06
CA ASN A 392 20.13 21.76 -3.96
C ASN A 392 21.11 22.82 -4.49
N LYS A 393 20.75 24.10 -4.37
CA LYS A 393 21.58 25.27 -4.71
C LYS A 393 22.48 25.73 -3.56
N GLY A 394 22.91 24.77 -2.72
CA GLY A 394 23.80 25.03 -1.58
C GLY A 394 23.09 25.47 -0.30
N VAL A 395 21.75 25.36 -0.24
CA VAL A 395 20.95 25.71 0.94
C VAL A 395 20.92 24.57 1.96
N LEU A 396 20.85 23.32 1.49
CA LEU A 396 20.89 22.15 2.36
C LEU A 396 22.33 21.61 2.54
N PRO A 397 22.68 21.11 3.73
CA PRO A 397 21.87 21.09 4.95
C PRO A 397 21.76 22.47 5.63
N LEU A 398 20.62 22.74 6.27
CA LEU A 398 20.41 23.93 7.09
C LEU A 398 21.29 23.90 8.35
N SER A 399 21.65 25.09 8.85
CA SER A 399 22.41 25.20 10.10
C SER A 399 21.54 24.86 11.32
N LYS A 400 22.06 24.04 12.24
CA LYS A 400 21.45 23.85 13.56
C LYS A 400 21.46 25.11 14.44
N SER A 401 22.24 26.13 14.05
CA SER A 401 22.28 27.43 14.75
C SER A 401 21.31 28.47 14.16
N ILE A 402 20.42 28.05 13.25
CA ILE A 402 19.38 28.91 12.65
C ILE A 402 18.58 29.61 13.76
N LYS A 403 18.24 30.89 13.56
CA LYS A 403 17.56 31.70 14.58
C LYS A 403 16.06 31.73 14.35
N THR A 404 15.64 31.95 13.12
CA THR A 404 14.23 31.96 12.75
C THR A 404 14.03 31.08 11.53
N LEU A 405 13.12 30.13 11.62
CA LEU A 405 12.78 29.21 10.53
C LEU A 405 11.27 29.24 10.33
N ALA A 406 10.84 29.49 9.09
CA ALA A 406 9.43 29.35 8.73
C ALA A 406 9.19 27.94 8.19
N VAL A 407 8.17 27.27 8.69
CA VAL A 407 7.67 26.00 8.16
C VAL A 407 6.24 26.24 7.69
N VAL A 408 5.97 26.01 6.41
CA VAL A 408 4.64 26.24 5.83
C VAL A 408 4.19 25.05 5.00
N GLY A 409 2.88 24.89 4.85
CA GLY A 409 2.29 23.94 3.91
C GLY A 409 1.45 22.84 4.57
N PRO A 410 0.58 22.20 3.77
CA PRO A 410 -0.49 21.33 4.27
C PRO A 410 -0.01 20.04 4.93
N ASN A 411 1.24 19.64 4.69
CA ASN A 411 1.79 18.35 5.10
C ASN A 411 2.74 18.45 6.30
N ALA A 412 3.00 19.65 6.81
CA ALA A 412 3.97 19.83 7.90
C ALA A 412 3.50 19.21 9.23
N ASP A 413 2.22 19.38 9.58
CA ASP A 413 1.64 18.93 10.84
C ASP A 413 0.52 17.89 10.63
N ASP A 414 0.78 16.90 9.76
CA ASP A 414 -0.16 15.80 9.48
C ASP A 414 0.53 14.45 9.75
N ILE A 415 0.17 13.82 10.86
CA ILE A 415 0.71 12.51 11.27
C ILE A 415 0.14 11.39 10.38
N GLY A 416 -1.14 11.46 10.04
CA GLY A 416 -1.81 10.41 9.25
C GLY A 416 -1.24 10.27 7.84
N LEU A 417 -0.75 11.36 7.26
CA LEU A 417 -0.04 11.38 5.98
C LEU A 417 1.14 10.39 5.93
N LEU A 418 1.90 10.29 7.03
CA LEU A 418 3.14 9.51 7.09
C LEU A 418 2.89 8.02 6.84
N ASN A 419 1.70 7.54 7.22
CA ASN A 419 1.33 6.14 7.18
C ASN A 419 0.91 5.66 5.78
N GLY A 420 0.69 6.56 4.81
CA GLY A 420 0.26 6.20 3.46
C GLY A 420 -1.04 5.36 3.42
N ASN A 421 -1.32 4.71 2.29
CA ASN A 421 -2.42 3.74 2.20
C ASN A 421 -2.01 2.35 2.70
N TYR A 422 -2.99 1.49 3.02
CA TYR A 422 -2.73 0.14 3.57
C TYR A 422 -1.78 0.07 4.79
N GLY A 423 -1.49 1.20 5.45
CA GLY A 423 -0.77 1.27 6.71
C GLY A 423 -1.69 1.06 7.91
N GLY A 424 -1.10 0.64 9.02
CA GLY A 424 -1.71 0.72 10.34
C GLY A 424 -1.58 2.13 10.95
N THR A 425 -1.89 2.25 12.22
CA THR A 425 -1.61 3.44 13.03
C THR A 425 -0.53 3.08 14.05
N PRO A 426 0.64 3.76 14.09
CA PRO A 426 1.65 3.50 15.11
C PRO A 426 1.12 3.72 16.53
N THR A 427 1.85 3.25 17.54
CA THR A 427 1.54 3.62 18.93
C THR A 427 1.64 5.14 19.13
N LEU A 428 0.95 5.67 20.15
CA LEU A 428 0.96 7.11 20.43
C LEU A 428 2.36 7.68 20.66
N GLU A 429 3.31 6.85 21.15
CA GLU A 429 4.70 7.25 21.37
C GLU A 429 5.46 7.49 20.06
N HIS A 430 5.12 6.79 18.98
CA HIS A 430 5.78 6.93 17.67
C HIS A 430 4.97 7.77 16.67
N GLN A 431 3.93 8.47 17.13
CA GLN A 431 3.14 9.39 16.30
C GLN A 431 3.70 10.80 16.38
N HIS A 432 4.57 11.14 15.42
CA HIS A 432 5.18 12.47 15.34
C HIS A 432 5.00 13.10 13.97
N SER A 433 4.62 14.38 13.93
CA SER A 433 4.52 15.13 12.68
C SER A 433 5.90 15.57 12.19
N LEU A 434 6.00 15.90 10.89
CA LEU A 434 7.24 16.41 10.30
C LEU A 434 7.68 17.72 10.96
N LEU A 435 6.72 18.57 11.35
CA LEU A 435 6.94 19.79 12.10
C LEU A 435 7.53 19.51 13.49
N GLU A 436 7.04 18.49 14.20
CA GLU A 436 7.58 18.08 15.50
C GLU A 436 9.03 17.62 15.39
N GLY A 437 9.35 16.83 14.37
CA GLY A 437 10.74 16.44 14.08
C GLY A 437 11.65 17.65 13.84
N ILE A 438 11.19 18.64 13.07
CA ILE A 438 11.93 19.89 12.83
C ILE A 438 12.14 20.67 14.14
N ARG A 439 11.08 20.84 14.96
CA ARG A 439 11.17 21.52 16.26
C ARG A 439 12.17 20.85 17.19
N ALA A 440 12.17 19.51 17.24
CA ALA A 440 13.09 18.73 18.05
C ALA A 440 14.55 18.90 17.62
N ALA A 441 14.82 19.06 16.32
CA ALA A 441 16.18 19.22 15.80
C ALA A 441 16.80 20.62 16.07
N VAL A 442 15.97 21.66 16.24
CA VAL A 442 16.40 23.04 16.49
C VAL A 442 15.62 23.70 17.65
N PRO A 443 15.73 23.19 18.89
CA PRO A 443 14.92 23.66 20.02
C PRO A 443 15.20 25.12 20.43
N GLY A 444 16.31 25.70 19.98
CA GLY A 444 16.67 27.10 20.21
C GLY A 444 16.24 28.08 19.10
N ALA A 445 15.61 27.60 18.03
CA ALA A 445 15.13 28.44 16.94
C ALA A 445 13.69 28.90 17.18
N ASN A 446 13.36 30.10 16.72
CA ASN A 446 11.98 30.56 16.61
C ASN A 446 11.33 29.93 15.37
N ILE A 447 10.43 28.97 15.56
CA ILE A 447 9.71 28.30 14.47
C ILE A 447 8.38 29.02 14.22
N ILE A 448 8.25 29.64 13.04
CA ILE A 448 7.00 30.19 12.55
C ILE A 448 6.30 29.10 11.75
N TYR A 449 5.07 28.72 12.13
CA TYR A 449 4.32 27.67 11.44
C TYR A 449 2.97 28.15 10.94
N TYR A 450 2.66 27.84 9.67
CA TYR A 450 1.32 27.96 9.09
C TYR A 450 1.02 26.77 8.16
N LYS A 451 -0.14 26.13 8.32
CA LYS A 451 -0.63 25.15 7.32
C LYS A 451 -0.70 25.76 5.90
N ALA A 452 -0.95 27.07 5.84
CA ALA A 452 -0.98 27.93 4.64
C ALA A 452 -2.11 27.63 3.65
N CYS A 453 -2.36 26.36 3.29
CA CYS A 453 -3.43 26.00 2.39
C CYS A 453 -3.94 24.56 2.63
N GLU A 454 -5.02 24.20 1.94
CA GLU A 454 -5.40 22.81 1.76
C GLU A 454 -4.55 22.12 0.69
N ARG A 455 -4.60 20.79 0.60
CA ARG A 455 -3.77 20.00 -0.32
C ARG A 455 -4.06 20.27 -1.80
N ASN A 456 -5.33 20.33 -2.17
CA ASN A 456 -5.74 20.45 -3.58
C ASN A 456 -6.84 21.49 -3.80
N ASP A 457 -6.91 22.47 -2.89
CA ASP A 457 -7.98 23.45 -2.92
C ASP A 457 -7.45 24.88 -2.82
N ASP A 458 -7.79 25.69 -3.82
CA ASP A 458 -7.34 27.08 -3.92
C ASP A 458 -8.08 28.03 -2.96
N TYR A 459 -9.06 27.50 -2.22
CA TYR A 459 -9.92 28.27 -1.34
C TYR A 459 -9.81 27.78 0.10
N GLU A 460 -9.81 28.74 1.03
CA GLU A 460 -10.11 28.49 2.43
C GLU A 460 -11.62 28.29 2.57
N THR A 461 -12.02 27.23 3.28
CA THR A 461 -13.43 26.95 3.58
C THR A 461 -13.71 27.36 5.02
N VAL A 462 -14.56 28.37 5.20
CA VAL A 462 -15.03 28.85 6.50
C VAL A 462 -16.40 28.21 6.75
N PRO A 463 -16.50 27.15 7.58
CA PRO A 463 -17.78 26.50 7.85
C PRO A 463 -18.69 27.47 8.61
N HIS A 464 -19.99 27.42 8.32
CA HIS A 464 -20.99 28.26 8.97
C HIS A 464 -22.08 27.46 9.66
N LEU A 465 -22.14 26.13 9.52
CA LEU A 465 -23.16 25.30 10.17
C LEU A 465 -23.26 25.57 11.68
N GLN A 466 -22.13 25.77 12.36
CA GLN A 466 -22.08 26.08 13.79
C GLN A 466 -22.68 27.45 14.15
N ASP A 467 -22.78 28.39 13.20
CA ASP A 467 -23.27 29.75 13.42
C ASP A 467 -24.80 29.83 13.36
N PHE A 468 -25.47 28.78 12.87
CA PHE A 468 -26.92 28.71 12.77
C PHE A 468 -27.61 28.71 14.15
N ASN A 469 -28.83 29.23 14.16
CA ASN A 469 -29.73 29.25 15.33
C ASN A 469 -29.06 29.87 16.57
N GLY A 470 -28.29 30.95 16.36
CA GLY A 470 -27.59 31.66 17.43
C GLY A 470 -26.42 30.85 18.03
N GLY A 471 -25.68 30.10 17.21
CA GLY A 471 -24.52 29.33 17.64
C GLY A 471 -24.82 27.90 18.11
N LYS A 472 -26.09 27.46 18.01
CA LYS A 472 -26.50 26.09 18.38
C LYS A 472 -26.19 25.07 17.29
N GLY A 473 -26.00 25.52 16.06
CA GLY A 473 -25.92 24.66 14.90
C GLY A 473 -27.27 24.54 14.18
N VAL A 474 -27.37 23.64 13.22
CA VAL A 474 -28.61 23.32 12.52
C VAL A 474 -29.45 22.31 13.31
N LEU A 475 -30.76 22.47 13.27
CA LEU A 475 -31.72 21.55 13.86
C LEU A 475 -31.96 20.39 12.91
N VAL A 476 -31.71 19.16 13.35
CA VAL A 476 -31.89 17.94 12.57
C VAL A 476 -33.04 17.13 13.15
N GLU A 477 -34.00 16.80 12.31
CA GLU A 477 -35.20 16.02 12.62
C GLU A 477 -35.17 14.72 11.80
N PHE A 478 -35.42 13.59 12.47
CA PHE A 478 -35.38 12.25 11.86
C PHE A 478 -36.76 11.60 11.92
N TRP A 479 -37.16 10.94 10.83
CA TRP A 479 -38.38 10.12 10.76
C TRP A 479 -38.03 8.69 10.37
N ASN A 480 -38.72 7.71 10.96
CA ASN A 480 -38.61 6.29 10.63
C ASN A 480 -39.52 5.89 9.44
N ASN A 481 -39.63 6.78 8.46
CA ASN A 481 -40.34 6.60 7.20
C ASN A 481 -39.65 7.45 6.11
N LYS A 482 -39.97 7.24 4.83
CA LYS A 482 -39.32 7.93 3.71
C LYS A 482 -40.01 9.24 3.32
N GLU A 483 -41.15 9.57 3.95
CA GLU A 483 -42.07 10.62 3.49
C GLU A 483 -41.99 11.93 4.31
N LEU A 484 -41.16 12.00 5.36
CA LEU A 484 -41.16 13.09 6.36
C LEU A 484 -42.56 13.29 6.99
N LYS A 485 -43.30 12.19 7.20
CA LYS A 485 -44.69 12.23 7.67
C LYS A 485 -44.82 11.86 9.14
N GLY A 486 -45.65 12.61 9.87
CA GLY A 486 -45.90 12.41 11.30
C GLY A 486 -44.90 13.16 12.18
N GLU A 487 -44.86 12.83 13.47
CA GLU A 487 -43.88 13.41 14.40
C GLU A 487 -42.49 12.80 14.18
N PRO A 488 -41.42 13.62 14.23
CA PRO A 488 -40.05 13.09 14.14
C PRO A 488 -39.75 12.21 15.36
N VAL A 489 -39.04 11.09 15.13
CA VAL A 489 -38.62 10.17 16.19
C VAL A 489 -37.47 10.72 17.01
N LYS A 490 -36.68 11.64 16.43
CA LYS A 490 -35.59 12.35 17.11
C LYS A 490 -35.42 13.76 16.54
N LYS A 491 -35.09 14.71 17.39
CA LYS A 491 -34.87 16.13 17.07
C LYS A 491 -33.75 16.71 17.92
N GLU A 492 -32.68 17.19 17.31
CA GLU A 492 -31.47 17.65 18.02
C GLU A 492 -30.66 18.65 17.18
N TYR A 493 -29.86 19.50 17.83
CA TYR A 493 -28.98 20.45 17.14
C TYR A 493 -27.61 19.86 16.85
N TYR A 494 -27.11 20.08 15.63
CA TYR A 494 -25.81 19.59 15.17
C TYR A 494 -25.01 20.75 14.59
N LYS A 495 -23.71 20.80 14.91
CA LYS A 495 -22.77 21.77 14.34
C LYS A 495 -22.09 21.28 13.06
N GLU A 496 -22.27 20.00 12.74
CA GLU A 496 -21.72 19.32 11.57
C GLU A 496 -22.79 18.39 10.99
N LEU A 497 -22.79 18.21 9.67
CA LEU A 497 -23.66 17.26 8.98
C LEU A 497 -22.81 16.10 8.46
N ASN A 498 -22.77 15.00 9.22
CA ASN A 498 -22.04 13.80 8.83
C ASN A 498 -22.77 12.52 9.29
N PHE A 499 -23.84 12.16 8.59
CA PHE A 499 -24.63 10.97 8.90
C PHE A 499 -24.38 9.87 7.87
N SER A 500 -24.13 8.64 8.33
CA SER A 500 -23.97 7.47 7.47
C SER A 500 -24.36 6.19 8.18
N THR A 501 -24.88 5.22 7.43
CA THR A 501 -25.05 3.84 7.90
C THR A 501 -23.96 2.88 7.42
N PHE A 502 -22.88 3.41 6.82
CA PHE A 502 -21.73 2.62 6.40
C PHE A 502 -20.90 2.20 7.61
N GLY A 503 -20.40 0.96 7.68
CA GLY A 503 -19.49 0.54 8.77
C GLY A 503 -20.14 0.28 10.13
N ALA A 504 -21.39 -0.21 10.15
CA ALA A 504 -22.19 -0.52 11.35
C ALA A 504 -22.70 0.68 12.18
N TRP A 505 -22.67 1.89 11.60
CA TRP A 505 -23.20 3.10 12.22
C TRP A 505 -24.70 3.31 11.88
N GLY A 506 -25.41 4.11 12.69
CA GLY A 506 -26.74 4.62 12.41
C GLY A 506 -26.74 6.14 12.42
N PHE A 507 -27.74 6.80 11.82
CA PHE A 507 -27.80 8.28 11.79
C PHE A 507 -27.91 8.87 13.20
N ALA A 508 -28.67 8.22 14.07
CA ALA A 508 -28.73 8.49 15.50
C ALA A 508 -29.41 7.31 16.22
N GLU A 509 -29.26 7.23 17.55
CA GLU A 509 -30.01 6.29 18.37
C GLU A 509 -31.53 6.42 18.14
N GLY A 510 -32.22 5.28 17.97
CA GLY A 510 -33.66 5.22 17.71
C GLY A 510 -34.10 5.51 16.27
N VAL A 511 -33.17 5.87 15.38
CA VAL A 511 -33.43 6.09 13.95
C VAL A 511 -33.18 4.80 13.17
N ASN A 512 -34.17 4.40 12.36
CA ASN A 512 -34.09 3.21 11.52
C ASN A 512 -32.99 3.36 10.46
N ASN A 513 -32.30 2.26 10.15
CA ASN A 513 -31.33 2.26 9.06
C ASN A 513 -32.01 2.18 7.69
N ASP A 514 -33.00 1.31 7.50
CA ASP A 514 -33.51 0.99 6.15
C ASP A 514 -34.66 1.87 5.64
N SER A 515 -35.33 2.59 6.53
CA SER A 515 -36.46 3.44 6.21
C SER A 515 -36.36 4.71 7.04
N LEU A 516 -35.74 5.75 6.46
CA LEU A 516 -35.54 7.02 7.15
C LEU A 516 -35.61 8.21 6.18
N SER A 517 -36.04 9.34 6.72
CA SER A 517 -35.95 10.65 6.10
C SER A 517 -35.52 11.69 7.14
N VAL A 518 -34.82 12.72 6.67
CA VAL A 518 -34.21 13.74 7.52
C VAL A 518 -34.61 15.12 7.02
N ARG A 519 -34.95 16.00 7.94
CA ARG A 519 -35.04 17.44 7.68
C ARG A 519 -34.01 18.16 8.53
N VAL A 520 -33.18 18.97 7.89
CA VAL A 520 -32.24 19.89 8.54
C VAL A 520 -32.80 21.30 8.38
N THR A 521 -32.92 22.07 9.45
CA THR A 521 -33.36 23.47 9.40
C THR A 521 -32.44 24.37 10.21
N GLY A 522 -32.31 25.62 9.78
CA GLY A 522 -31.74 26.63 10.65
C GLY A 522 -31.82 28.04 10.10
N GLU A 523 -31.80 28.98 11.02
CA GLU A 523 -31.69 30.40 10.75
C GLU A 523 -30.22 30.83 10.80
N TYR A 524 -29.74 31.49 9.75
CA TYR A 524 -28.38 32.04 9.66
C TYR A 524 -28.42 33.54 9.40
N LYS A 525 -27.73 34.32 10.24
CA LYS A 525 -27.52 35.74 10.03
C LYS A 525 -26.17 35.95 9.34
N ALA A 526 -26.19 36.42 8.10
CA ALA A 526 -24.98 36.55 7.29
C ALA A 526 -24.00 37.58 7.88
N THR A 527 -22.73 37.16 7.97
CA THR A 527 -21.60 37.99 8.42
C THR A 527 -20.79 38.59 7.27
N PHE A 528 -21.19 38.31 6.02
CA PHE A 528 -20.54 38.79 4.81
C PHE A 528 -21.57 38.99 3.69
N THR A 529 -21.19 39.76 2.67
CA THR A 529 -21.93 39.88 1.41
C THR A 529 -21.18 39.11 0.33
N GLY A 530 -21.83 38.16 -0.32
CA GLY A 530 -21.20 37.31 -1.33
C GLY A 530 -21.99 36.03 -1.60
N GLU A 531 -21.29 34.99 -2.07
CA GLU A 531 -21.87 33.68 -2.37
C GLU A 531 -21.65 32.73 -1.20
N MET A 532 -22.71 32.39 -0.46
CA MET A 532 -22.67 31.29 0.50
C MET A 532 -22.55 29.98 -0.27
N LYS A 533 -21.50 29.22 0.00
CA LYS A 533 -21.25 27.92 -0.62
C LYS A 533 -21.90 26.81 0.20
N TYR A 534 -22.27 25.74 -0.48
CA TYR A 534 -22.66 24.50 0.17
C TYR A 534 -22.23 23.30 -0.66
N SER A 535 -21.93 22.20 0.02
CA SER A 535 -21.62 20.91 -0.58
C SER A 535 -22.39 19.84 0.18
N LEU A 536 -23.26 19.10 -0.50
CA LEU A 536 -24.07 18.03 0.08
C LEU A 536 -23.85 16.73 -0.70
N SER A 537 -23.60 15.64 0.03
CA SER A 537 -23.39 14.29 -0.51
C SER A 537 -24.36 13.32 0.14
N THR A 538 -25.15 12.63 -0.69
CA THR A 538 -26.17 11.67 -0.24
C THR A 538 -26.22 10.44 -1.13
N ASP A 539 -26.83 9.35 -0.66
CA ASP A 539 -27.04 8.12 -1.47
C ASP A 539 -28.21 8.24 -2.47
N ASN A 540 -29.15 9.17 -2.27
CA ASN A 540 -30.42 9.18 -2.99
C ASN A 540 -30.92 10.57 -3.43
N GLY A 541 -30.09 11.61 -3.31
CA GLY A 541 -30.47 13.00 -3.60
C GLY A 541 -30.91 13.80 -2.36
N TYR A 542 -31.29 15.06 -2.57
CA TYR A 542 -31.76 15.99 -1.52
C TYR A 542 -32.52 17.18 -2.14
N THR A 543 -33.28 17.89 -1.31
CA THR A 543 -33.85 19.21 -1.65
C THR A 543 -33.31 20.26 -0.70
N LEU A 544 -32.69 21.32 -1.22
CA LEU A 544 -32.24 22.48 -0.46
C LEU A 544 -33.18 23.67 -0.74
N LYS A 545 -33.66 24.30 0.33
CA LYS A 545 -34.46 25.53 0.27
C LYS A 545 -33.79 26.64 1.08
N VAL A 546 -33.90 27.87 0.57
CA VAL A 546 -33.48 29.08 1.27
C VAL A 546 -34.64 30.08 1.23
N ASN A 547 -35.04 30.56 2.41
CA ASN A 547 -36.21 31.43 2.59
C ASN A 547 -37.50 30.84 1.95
N GLY A 548 -37.64 29.52 2.02
CA GLY A 548 -38.78 28.77 1.47
C GLY A 548 -38.71 28.49 -0.04
N ASN A 549 -37.77 29.10 -0.77
CA ASN A 549 -37.58 28.85 -2.20
C ASN A 549 -36.62 27.68 -2.41
N VAL A 550 -36.94 26.77 -3.33
CA VAL A 550 -36.04 25.67 -3.72
C VAL A 550 -34.82 26.27 -4.43
N VAL A 551 -33.66 26.12 -3.82
CA VAL A 551 -32.35 26.47 -4.40
C VAL A 551 -31.84 25.30 -5.23
N GLU A 552 -32.06 24.07 -4.76
CA GLU A 552 -31.66 22.87 -5.48
C GLU A 552 -32.55 21.66 -5.18
N GLU A 553 -32.76 20.84 -6.20
CA GLU A 553 -33.28 19.49 -6.07
C GLU A 553 -32.33 18.51 -6.79
N ALA A 554 -31.52 17.80 -6.00
CA ALA A 554 -30.51 16.87 -6.50
C ALA A 554 -31.07 15.45 -6.56
N GLN A 555 -30.82 14.74 -7.66
CA GLN A 555 -31.12 13.32 -7.82
C GLN A 555 -29.93 12.46 -7.34
N SER A 556 -30.14 11.16 -7.13
CA SER A 556 -29.07 10.25 -6.72
C SER A 556 -27.89 10.28 -7.69
N GLY A 557 -26.70 10.68 -7.21
CA GLY A 557 -25.46 10.41 -7.92
C GLY A 557 -25.17 8.92 -7.89
N GLY A 558 -24.86 8.28 -9.02
CA GLY A 558 -24.48 6.86 -9.05
C GLY A 558 -23.30 6.54 -8.11
N ARG A 559 -23.01 5.24 -7.90
CA ARG A 559 -22.05 4.64 -6.91
C ARG A 559 -20.66 5.29 -6.74
N GLY A 560 -20.26 6.27 -7.55
CA GLY A 560 -18.98 6.99 -7.46
C GLY A 560 -18.91 8.15 -6.44
N GLY A 561 -19.92 8.35 -5.58
CA GLY A 561 -19.98 9.47 -4.63
C GLY A 561 -19.00 9.42 -3.45
N PHE A 562 -18.28 8.32 -3.26
CA PHE A 562 -17.38 8.16 -2.11
C PHE A 562 -16.06 8.95 -2.20
N ARG A 563 -15.68 9.42 -3.40
CA ARG A 563 -14.35 10.03 -3.64
C ARG A 563 -14.36 11.19 -4.63
N ARG A 564 -15.52 11.76 -4.94
CA ARG A 564 -15.57 12.97 -5.77
C ARG A 564 -15.17 14.18 -4.95
N ARG A 565 -14.38 15.07 -5.54
CA ARG A 565 -14.10 16.40 -4.98
C ARG A 565 -15.44 17.07 -4.64
N ALA A 566 -15.52 17.70 -3.47
CA ALA A 566 -16.72 18.44 -3.06
C ALA A 566 -17.10 19.44 -4.15
N GLU A 567 -18.31 19.29 -4.70
CA GLU A 567 -18.86 20.24 -5.64
C GLU A 567 -19.56 21.34 -4.84
N TYR A 568 -18.96 22.52 -4.81
CA TYR A 568 -19.52 23.66 -4.08
C TYR A 568 -20.47 24.45 -4.97
N LYS A 569 -21.76 24.33 -4.65
CA LYS A 569 -22.83 25.16 -5.21
C LYS A 569 -23.04 26.39 -4.33
N SER A 570 -23.84 27.35 -4.76
CA SER A 570 -24.01 28.58 -3.99
C SER A 570 -25.36 29.25 -4.10
N PHE A 571 -25.63 30.10 -3.10
CA PHE A 571 -26.70 31.07 -3.11
C PHE A 571 -26.19 32.40 -2.53
N PRO A 572 -26.72 33.54 -3.00
CA PRO A 572 -26.24 34.84 -2.56
C PRO A 572 -26.68 35.16 -1.13
N VAL A 573 -25.79 35.79 -0.37
CA VAL A 573 -26.05 36.34 0.96
C VAL A 573 -25.62 37.81 1.03
N THR A 574 -26.32 38.59 1.84
CA THR A 574 -26.00 39.99 2.13
C THR A 574 -25.77 40.15 3.62
N GLU A 575 -24.67 40.81 3.98
CA GLU A 575 -24.28 41.02 5.38
C GLU A 575 -25.42 41.63 6.19
N GLY A 576 -25.65 41.08 7.38
CA GLY A 576 -26.68 41.51 8.31
C GLY A 576 -28.08 40.95 8.04
N GLN A 577 -28.34 40.36 6.85
CA GLN A 577 -29.62 39.70 6.54
C GLN A 577 -29.69 38.30 7.13
N THR A 578 -30.92 37.85 7.38
CA THR A 578 -31.20 36.52 7.94
C THR A 578 -31.76 35.59 6.87
N TYR A 579 -31.25 34.36 6.83
CA TYR A 579 -31.61 33.31 5.87
C TYR A 579 -32.10 32.06 6.60
N ASN A 580 -33.27 31.57 6.22
CA ASN A 580 -33.80 30.29 6.69
C ASN A 580 -33.42 29.20 5.71
N VAL A 581 -32.55 28.28 6.13
CA VAL A 581 -32.09 27.15 5.32
C VAL A 581 -32.81 25.88 5.73
N GLU A 582 -33.27 25.10 4.76
CA GLU A 582 -33.89 23.79 4.96
C GLU A 582 -33.29 22.78 3.98
N ILE A 583 -32.87 21.61 4.47
CA ILE A 583 -32.44 20.47 3.65
C ILE A 583 -33.36 19.30 3.95
N GLU A 584 -33.98 18.74 2.92
CA GLU A 584 -34.74 17.49 3.01
C GLU A 584 -33.98 16.35 2.32
N TYR A 585 -33.85 15.23 3.02
CA TYR A 585 -33.22 14.01 2.52
C TYR A 585 -34.13 12.81 2.77
N ARG A 586 -34.18 11.89 1.80
CA ARG A 586 -34.98 10.65 1.84
C ARG A 586 -34.10 9.48 1.42
N ARG A 587 -33.99 8.44 2.26
CA ARG A 587 -33.14 7.27 1.98
C ARG A 587 -33.56 6.53 0.71
N GLY A 588 -32.56 6.14 -0.08
CA GLY A 588 -32.72 5.34 -1.29
C GLY A 588 -32.95 3.85 -1.04
N ASN A 589 -32.75 3.06 -2.09
CA ASN A 589 -32.82 1.59 -2.01
C ASN A 589 -31.42 0.95 -2.07
N GLY A 590 -30.36 1.74 -1.86
CA GLY A 590 -28.97 1.27 -1.82
C GLY A 590 -28.60 0.54 -0.52
N ASN A 591 -27.38 0.02 -0.47
CA ASN A 591 -26.88 -0.79 0.66
C ASN A 591 -26.63 0.02 1.95
N PHE A 592 -26.62 1.34 1.89
CA PHE A 592 -26.42 2.24 3.03
C PHE A 592 -27.14 3.58 2.77
N ALA A 593 -27.36 4.35 3.82
CA ALA A 593 -27.84 5.74 3.78
C ALA A 593 -26.69 6.69 4.09
N MET A 594 -26.72 7.88 3.50
CA MET A 594 -25.72 8.91 3.75
C MET A 594 -26.33 10.31 3.58
N LEU A 595 -26.04 11.19 4.52
CA LEU A 595 -26.26 12.62 4.42
C LEU A 595 -25.07 13.33 5.06
N ARG A 596 -24.18 13.84 4.22
CA ARG A 596 -22.99 14.58 4.64
C ARG A 596 -22.94 15.92 3.94
N GLY A 597 -22.36 16.93 4.57
CA GLY A 597 -22.05 18.16 3.88
C GLY A 597 -21.80 19.34 4.78
N ASP A 598 -21.67 20.49 4.16
CA ASP A 598 -21.33 21.74 4.83
C ASP A 598 -21.99 22.94 4.12
N ILE A 599 -22.23 24.01 4.88
CA ILE A 599 -22.61 25.34 4.41
C ILE A 599 -21.49 26.27 4.87
N CYS A 600 -20.82 26.94 3.95
CA CYS A 600 -19.55 27.60 4.19
C CYS A 600 -19.35 28.84 3.31
N GLU A 601 -18.47 29.74 3.73
CA GLU A 601 -17.88 30.73 2.84
C GLU A 601 -16.59 30.15 2.22
N ARG A 602 -16.33 30.43 0.94
CA ARG A 602 -15.07 30.02 0.28
C ARG A 602 -14.31 31.23 -0.24
N LYS A 603 -13.12 31.46 0.32
CA LYS A 603 -12.25 32.60 -0.02
C LYS A 603 -11.04 32.09 -0.78
N LEU A 604 -10.75 32.70 -1.94
CA LEU A 604 -9.52 32.38 -2.66
C LEU A 604 -8.34 32.74 -1.77
N ILE A 605 -7.44 31.79 -1.54
CA ILE A 605 -6.28 31.99 -0.68
C ILE A 605 -5.34 33.00 -1.35
N ASP A 606 -4.85 33.98 -0.57
CA ASP A 606 -3.77 34.89 -0.96
C ASP A 606 -2.61 34.70 0.04
N PHE A 607 -1.41 34.48 -0.49
CA PHE A 607 -0.22 34.23 0.31
C PHE A 607 0.59 35.49 0.62
N THR A 608 0.15 36.67 0.19
CA THR A 608 0.86 37.94 0.40
C THR A 608 1.10 38.24 1.88
N ASP A 609 0.08 38.10 2.72
CA ASP A 609 0.19 38.34 4.16
C ASP A 609 1.07 37.29 4.85
N LEU A 610 0.97 36.03 4.41
CA LEU A 610 1.84 34.96 4.88
C LEU A 610 3.31 35.25 4.53
N ALA A 611 3.59 35.61 3.28
CA ALA A 611 4.91 35.98 2.79
C ALA A 611 5.49 37.15 3.60
N ASN A 612 4.67 38.17 3.88
CA ASN A 612 5.04 39.30 4.73
C ASN A 612 5.38 38.90 6.17
N THR A 613 4.71 37.87 6.69
CA THR A 613 4.93 37.36 8.06
C THR A 613 6.22 36.56 8.18
N VAL A 614 6.60 35.83 7.12
CA VAL A 614 7.79 34.96 7.12
C VAL A 614 9.03 35.60 6.48
N LYS A 615 8.93 36.82 5.93
CA LYS A 615 10.02 37.51 5.21
C LYS A 615 11.30 37.74 6.03
N ASP A 616 11.23 37.66 7.34
CA ASP A 616 12.36 37.84 8.25
C ASP A 616 12.98 36.52 8.73
N ALA A 617 12.46 35.37 8.26
CA ALA A 617 13.06 34.08 8.53
C ALA A 617 14.42 33.92 7.83
N ASP A 618 15.32 33.14 8.44
CA ASP A 618 16.63 32.80 7.85
C ASP A 618 16.49 31.84 6.67
N ALA A 619 15.47 30.97 6.71
CA ALA A 619 15.06 30.06 5.64
C ALA A 619 13.57 29.71 5.78
N ILE A 620 12.98 29.23 4.68
CA ILE A 620 11.59 28.77 4.62
C ILE A 620 11.58 27.32 4.15
N ILE A 621 10.89 26.46 4.90
CA ILE A 621 10.61 25.07 4.51
C ILE A 621 9.14 24.99 4.11
N VAL A 622 8.89 24.67 2.85
CA VAL A 622 7.55 24.34 2.36
C VAL A 622 7.40 22.82 2.40
N ILE A 623 6.46 22.29 3.18
CA ILE A 623 6.16 20.85 3.24
C ILE A 623 4.80 20.62 2.59
N GLY A 624 4.83 20.05 1.40
CA GLY A 624 3.66 19.86 0.54
C GLY A 624 3.68 18.52 -0.18
N GLY A 625 3.04 18.48 -1.35
CA GLY A 625 2.75 17.26 -2.09
C GLY A 625 1.31 16.81 -1.90
N ILE A 626 1.08 15.50 -1.93
CA ILE A 626 -0.27 14.89 -1.89
C ILE A 626 -0.36 13.88 -0.75
N SER A 627 -1.48 13.19 -0.59
CA SER A 627 -1.68 12.16 0.44
C SER A 627 -2.29 10.90 -0.15
N ALA A 628 -2.28 9.82 0.64
CA ALA A 628 -2.96 8.57 0.33
C ALA A 628 -4.49 8.70 0.11
N GLN A 629 -5.08 9.86 0.42
CA GLN A 629 -6.47 10.18 0.10
C GLN A 629 -6.65 10.64 -1.36
N MET A 630 -5.59 11.17 -1.97
CA MET A 630 -5.55 11.65 -3.36
C MET A 630 -4.97 10.61 -4.32
N GLU A 631 -4.17 9.68 -3.82
CA GLU A 631 -3.68 8.52 -4.57
C GLU A 631 -3.80 7.27 -3.71
N GLY A 632 -4.48 6.24 -4.23
CA GLY A 632 -4.60 4.97 -3.53
C GLY A 632 -5.58 4.04 -4.23
N GLU A 633 -5.81 2.88 -3.64
CA GLU A 633 -6.75 1.89 -4.17
C GLU A 633 -8.12 2.51 -4.46
N GLY A 634 -8.60 2.44 -5.71
CA GLY A 634 -9.90 2.99 -6.11
C GLY A 634 -9.91 4.48 -6.47
N GLY A 635 -8.75 5.15 -6.54
CA GLY A 635 -8.64 6.54 -6.98
C GLY A 635 -7.29 6.89 -7.58
N ASP A 636 -7.31 7.36 -8.83
CA ASP A 636 -6.14 7.85 -9.56
C ASP A 636 -6.04 9.38 -9.56
N LYS A 637 -4.84 9.88 -9.84
CA LYS A 637 -4.63 11.30 -10.13
C LYS A 637 -5.14 11.63 -11.52
N GLN A 638 -5.75 12.80 -11.69
CA GLN A 638 -6.17 13.30 -13.01
C GLN A 638 -4.96 13.78 -13.81
N ASP A 639 -4.06 14.46 -13.12
CA ASP A 639 -2.84 15.07 -13.62
C ASP A 639 -1.70 14.81 -12.63
N ILE A 640 -0.46 14.99 -13.05
CA ILE A 640 0.73 14.74 -12.20
C ILE A 640 1.35 16.01 -11.64
N GLU A 641 0.86 17.18 -12.03
CA GLU A 641 1.31 18.48 -11.54
C GLU A 641 1.11 18.59 -10.02
N LEU A 642 2.03 19.29 -9.35
CA LEU A 642 1.76 19.72 -7.97
C LEU A 642 0.47 20.55 -7.94
N PRO A 643 -0.45 20.37 -6.97
CA PRO A 643 -1.69 21.15 -6.93
C PRO A 643 -1.46 22.66 -7.01
N ASN A 644 -2.30 23.37 -7.76
CA ASN A 644 -2.09 24.79 -8.10
C ASN A 644 -1.89 25.69 -6.88
N VAL A 645 -2.70 25.51 -5.83
CA VAL A 645 -2.59 26.25 -4.57
C VAL A 645 -1.19 26.13 -3.95
N GLN A 646 -0.59 24.95 -4.02
CA GLN A 646 0.76 24.71 -3.49
C GLN A 646 1.83 25.30 -4.42
N GLN A 647 1.61 25.29 -5.74
CA GLN A 647 2.49 26.01 -6.66
C GLN A 647 2.53 27.52 -6.36
N ARG A 648 1.37 28.12 -6.06
CA ARG A 648 1.26 29.53 -5.66
C ARG A 648 1.93 29.79 -4.31
N LEU A 649 1.79 28.86 -3.36
CA LEU A 649 2.49 28.94 -2.06
C LEU A 649 4.01 28.95 -2.25
N VAL A 650 4.57 28.00 -3.00
CA VAL A 650 6.02 27.91 -3.26
C VAL A 650 6.53 29.20 -3.92
N ARG A 651 5.81 29.71 -4.93
CA ARG A 651 6.11 31.00 -5.58
C ARG A 651 6.16 32.15 -4.57
N ALA A 652 5.11 32.33 -3.78
CA ALA A 652 5.02 33.42 -2.82
C ALA A 652 6.12 33.34 -1.75
N MET A 653 6.49 32.14 -1.31
CA MET A 653 7.60 31.96 -0.36
C MET A 653 8.95 32.29 -1.00
N HIS A 654 9.19 31.88 -2.25
CA HIS A 654 10.42 32.20 -2.97
C HIS A 654 10.56 33.69 -3.29
N GLU A 655 9.45 34.38 -3.58
CA GLU A 655 9.40 35.83 -3.80
C GLU A 655 9.79 36.66 -2.57
N THR A 656 9.83 36.07 -1.37
CA THR A 656 10.38 36.73 -0.17
C THR A 656 11.89 36.98 -0.27
N GLY A 657 12.58 36.31 -1.21
CA GLY A 657 14.04 36.36 -1.35
C GLY A 657 14.81 35.56 -0.30
N ARG A 658 14.11 34.76 0.52
CA ARG A 658 14.73 33.84 1.49
C ARG A 658 15.01 32.48 0.85
N PRO A 659 16.02 31.74 1.35
CA PRO A 659 16.24 30.36 0.92
C PRO A 659 14.99 29.50 1.12
N VAL A 660 14.51 28.86 0.05
CA VAL A 660 13.32 27.97 0.10
C VAL A 660 13.71 26.51 -0.12
N VAL A 661 13.40 25.68 0.87
CA VAL A 661 13.48 24.22 0.77
C VAL A 661 12.07 23.68 0.58
N PHE A 662 11.80 23.03 -0.56
CA PHE A 662 10.55 22.33 -0.79
C PHE A 662 10.70 20.84 -0.47
N VAL A 663 9.89 20.34 0.46
CA VAL A 663 9.78 18.93 0.82
C VAL A 663 8.48 18.39 0.24
N ASN A 664 8.60 17.47 -0.71
CA ASN A 664 7.46 16.82 -1.35
C ASN A 664 7.17 15.47 -0.70
N CYS A 665 6.00 15.33 -0.09
CA CYS A 665 5.44 14.08 0.39
C CYS A 665 4.45 13.55 -0.65
N SER A 666 4.79 12.44 -1.30
CA SER A 666 3.94 11.77 -2.28
C SER A 666 4.41 10.34 -2.52
N GLY A 667 3.51 9.42 -2.77
CA GLY A 667 3.79 8.04 -3.18
C GLY A 667 3.97 7.89 -4.70
N SER A 668 4.17 8.98 -5.44
CA SER A 668 4.29 8.98 -6.90
C SER A 668 5.19 10.08 -7.44
N ALA A 669 5.42 10.06 -8.76
CA ALA A 669 6.08 11.16 -9.44
C ALA A 669 5.13 12.36 -9.55
N ILE A 670 5.59 13.52 -9.05
CA ILE A 670 4.91 14.81 -9.17
C ILE A 670 5.71 15.68 -10.13
N ALA A 671 5.03 16.27 -11.11
CA ALA A 671 5.62 17.20 -12.05
C ALA A 671 5.83 18.57 -11.40
N PHE A 672 7.06 19.08 -11.46
CA PHE A 672 7.47 20.39 -10.95
C PHE A 672 7.90 21.34 -12.07
N GLY A 673 7.61 21.03 -13.34
CA GLY A 673 8.07 21.84 -14.48
C GLY A 673 7.63 23.30 -14.39
N SER A 674 6.43 23.57 -13.84
CA SER A 674 5.92 24.94 -13.65
C SER A 674 6.57 25.71 -12.49
N LEU A 675 7.35 25.03 -11.64
CA LEU A 675 8.04 25.59 -10.47
C LEU A 675 9.56 25.62 -10.62
N GLU A 676 10.09 25.24 -11.78
CA GLU A 676 11.52 25.23 -12.03
C GLU A 676 12.13 26.61 -11.75
N GLY A 677 13.17 26.65 -10.92
CA GLY A 677 13.81 27.89 -10.49
C GLY A 677 13.08 28.68 -9.39
N GLN A 678 12.01 28.14 -8.78
CA GLN A 678 11.21 28.82 -7.74
C GLN A 678 11.38 28.17 -6.35
N TYR A 679 12.43 27.37 -6.19
CA TYR A 679 12.91 26.83 -4.93
C TYR A 679 14.43 26.66 -5.02
N ASP A 680 15.10 26.59 -3.87
CA ASP A 680 16.56 26.42 -3.79
C ASP A 680 16.97 24.98 -3.48
N ALA A 681 16.08 24.20 -2.87
CA ALA A 681 16.24 22.77 -2.71
C ALA A 681 14.90 22.05 -2.84
N LEU A 682 14.95 20.83 -3.38
CA LEU A 682 13.80 19.93 -3.50
C LEU A 682 14.17 18.56 -2.91
N LEU A 683 13.41 18.12 -1.92
CA LEU A 683 13.55 16.83 -1.26
C LEU A 683 12.29 16.00 -1.46
N GLN A 684 12.42 14.81 -2.02
CA GLN A 684 11.36 13.80 -2.06
C GLN A 684 11.37 13.00 -0.76
N ALA A 685 10.30 13.12 0.04
CA ALA A 685 10.16 12.48 1.35
C ALA A 685 9.27 11.23 1.33
N TRP A 686 8.54 10.98 0.24
CA TRP A 686 7.57 9.88 0.11
C TRP A 686 6.48 9.92 1.21
N TYR A 687 5.94 8.75 1.54
CA TYR A 687 5.23 8.48 2.80
C TYR A 687 6.18 7.68 3.70
N PRO A 688 6.84 8.35 4.67
CA PRO A 688 8.03 7.79 5.33
C PRO A 688 7.74 6.91 6.56
N GLY A 689 6.48 6.65 6.91
CA GLY A 689 6.11 5.89 8.12
C GLY A 689 6.48 6.62 9.41
N GLN A 690 6.47 5.89 10.53
CA GLN A 690 6.58 6.47 11.88
C GLN A 690 7.94 7.15 12.13
N GLY A 691 9.01 6.62 11.56
CA GLY A 691 10.36 7.21 11.66
C GLY A 691 10.57 8.47 10.80
N GLY A 692 9.55 8.90 10.05
CA GLY A 692 9.66 9.97 9.07
C GLY A 692 9.98 11.35 9.65
N ALA A 693 9.42 11.67 10.83
CA ALA A 693 9.67 12.96 11.49
C ALA A 693 11.15 13.15 11.83
N GLN A 694 11.76 12.15 12.47
CA GLN A 694 13.19 12.17 12.80
C GLN A 694 14.05 12.13 11.53
N ALA A 695 13.75 11.23 10.59
CA ALA A 695 14.52 11.09 9.36
C ALA A 695 14.56 12.39 8.53
N LEU A 696 13.42 13.08 8.40
CA LEU A 696 13.35 14.34 7.66
C LEU A 696 14.22 15.40 8.32
N ALA A 697 14.10 15.56 9.65
CA ALA A 697 14.87 16.55 10.38
C ALA A 697 16.38 16.30 10.25
N GLU A 698 16.82 15.05 10.37
CA GLU A 698 18.22 14.69 10.22
C GLU A 698 18.77 14.94 8.81
N VAL A 699 17.96 14.73 7.77
CA VAL A 699 18.32 15.11 6.39
C VAL A 699 18.42 16.63 6.26
N LEU A 700 17.40 17.37 6.72
CA LEU A 700 17.36 18.83 6.58
C LEU A 700 18.53 19.52 7.28
N PHE A 701 18.93 19.05 8.46
CA PHE A 701 20.00 19.64 9.27
C PHE A 701 21.36 18.93 9.11
N GLY A 702 21.44 17.91 8.26
CA GLY A 702 22.69 17.28 7.84
C GLY A 702 23.32 16.35 8.87
N ASP A 703 22.51 15.81 9.79
CA ASP A 703 22.88 14.66 10.63
C ASP A 703 22.93 13.38 9.79
N TYR A 704 22.07 13.29 8.77
CA TYR A 704 22.09 12.26 7.75
C TYR A 704 22.45 12.84 6.37
N CYS A 705 23.29 12.11 5.63
CA CYS A 705 23.67 12.46 4.27
C CYS A 705 22.76 11.70 3.29
N PRO A 706 21.83 12.36 2.57
CA PRO A 706 20.89 11.66 1.71
C PRO A 706 21.62 10.87 0.62
N GLY A 707 21.10 9.68 0.33
CA GLY A 707 21.65 8.74 -0.65
C GLY A 707 20.59 7.91 -1.36
N GLY A 708 19.30 8.21 -1.16
CA GLY A 708 18.21 7.59 -1.91
C GLY A 708 18.28 7.94 -3.39
N LYS A 709 17.68 7.09 -4.23
CA LYS A 709 17.64 7.19 -5.69
C LYS A 709 16.22 6.97 -6.18
N LEU A 710 15.76 7.72 -7.18
CA LEU A 710 14.38 7.62 -7.67
C LEU A 710 14.08 6.22 -8.26
N PRO A 711 13.04 5.50 -7.79
CA PRO A 711 12.58 4.25 -8.41
C PRO A 711 11.60 4.49 -9.57
N VAL A 712 11.32 5.75 -9.90
CA VAL A 712 10.42 6.20 -10.97
C VAL A 712 10.98 7.41 -11.69
N THR A 713 10.58 7.61 -12.95
CA THR A 713 10.92 8.80 -13.72
C THR A 713 9.98 9.95 -13.38
N PHE A 714 10.53 11.13 -13.11
CA PHE A 714 9.74 12.35 -12.92
C PHE A 714 9.67 13.10 -14.24
N TYR A 715 8.45 13.24 -14.76
CA TYR A 715 8.13 13.97 -15.99
C TYR A 715 7.97 15.46 -15.70
N ARG A 716 8.08 16.30 -16.74
CA ARG A 716 7.98 17.76 -16.57
C ARG A 716 6.53 18.22 -16.45
N SER A 717 5.61 17.51 -17.11
CA SER A 717 4.16 17.75 -17.08
C SER A 717 3.39 16.51 -17.52
N THR A 718 2.08 16.49 -17.25
CA THR A 718 1.15 15.46 -17.75
C THR A 718 1.20 15.34 -19.28
N ASP A 719 1.47 16.43 -19.99
CA ASP A 719 1.59 16.45 -21.46
C ASP A 719 2.72 15.56 -22.02
N ASP A 720 3.69 15.15 -21.18
CA ASP A 720 4.74 14.20 -21.58
C ASP A 720 4.21 12.75 -21.69
N LEU A 721 3.02 12.48 -21.13
CA LEU A 721 2.46 11.14 -21.00
C LEU A 721 1.44 10.84 -22.11
N PRO A 722 1.43 9.62 -22.65
CA PRO A 722 0.35 9.18 -23.52
C PRO A 722 -0.97 9.01 -22.74
N ASP A 723 -2.05 8.65 -23.44
CA ASP A 723 -3.33 8.30 -22.83
C ASP A 723 -3.13 7.21 -21.77
N PHE A 724 -3.77 7.37 -20.60
CA PHE A 724 -3.65 6.43 -19.49
C PHE A 724 -4.18 5.03 -19.88
N LEU A 725 -5.17 4.95 -20.78
CA LEU A 725 -5.74 3.70 -21.27
C LEU A 725 -4.86 3.00 -22.33
N ASP A 726 -3.89 3.68 -22.93
CA ASP A 726 -2.92 3.04 -23.82
C ASP A 726 -1.93 2.23 -22.99
N TYR A 727 -2.09 0.90 -23.00
CA TYR A 727 -1.27 -0.07 -22.27
C TYR A 727 0.08 -0.39 -22.93
N SER A 728 0.39 0.15 -24.10
CA SER A 728 1.74 0.03 -24.66
C SER A 728 2.75 0.73 -23.75
N MET A 729 3.98 0.20 -23.70
CA MET A 729 5.07 0.85 -22.97
C MET A 729 5.67 2.05 -23.71
N LYS A 730 5.19 2.37 -24.92
CA LYS A 730 5.72 3.46 -25.74
C LYS A 730 5.65 4.80 -25.02
N ASN A 731 6.77 5.53 -25.00
CA ASN A 731 6.90 6.83 -24.33
C ASN A 731 6.55 6.80 -22.83
N ARG A 732 6.82 5.68 -22.16
CA ARG A 732 6.65 5.50 -20.71
C ARG A 732 7.93 5.03 -20.07
N THR A 733 8.11 5.45 -18.82
CA THR A 733 9.23 5.09 -17.94
C THR A 733 10.59 5.45 -18.55
N TYR A 734 11.68 5.29 -17.80
CA TYR A 734 13.02 5.50 -18.38
C TYR A 734 13.36 4.52 -19.52
N ARG A 735 12.62 3.42 -19.64
CA ARG A 735 12.86 2.35 -20.63
C ARG A 735 12.44 2.77 -22.04
N TYR A 736 11.42 3.62 -22.17
CA TYR A 736 10.83 3.96 -23.47
C TYR A 736 10.48 5.45 -23.64
N PHE A 737 10.58 6.27 -22.59
CA PHE A 737 10.39 7.72 -22.71
C PHE A 737 11.48 8.34 -23.58
N THR A 738 11.06 9.12 -24.58
CA THR A 738 11.96 9.72 -25.57
C THR A 738 12.22 11.21 -25.33
N GLY A 739 11.47 11.83 -24.41
CA GLY A 739 11.69 13.19 -23.97
C GLY A 739 12.81 13.30 -22.92
N GLU A 740 13.00 14.52 -22.41
CA GLU A 740 13.94 14.78 -21.33
C GLU A 740 13.20 14.70 -19.98
N PRO A 741 13.54 13.74 -19.10
CA PRO A 741 12.90 13.66 -17.79
C PRO A 741 13.32 14.84 -16.92
N GLN A 742 12.41 15.37 -16.09
CA GLN A 742 12.77 16.37 -15.09
C GLN A 742 13.79 15.80 -14.10
N TYR A 743 13.53 14.59 -13.61
CA TYR A 743 14.48 13.79 -12.86
C TYR A 743 14.42 12.34 -13.34
N ALA A 744 15.55 11.80 -13.78
CA ALA A 744 15.63 10.48 -14.38
C ALA A 744 15.48 9.36 -13.33
N PHE A 745 15.04 8.18 -13.74
CA PHE A 745 15.11 6.98 -12.91
C PHE A 745 16.53 6.77 -12.35
N GLY A 746 16.63 6.36 -11.09
CA GLY A 746 17.87 6.13 -10.38
C GLY A 746 18.61 7.40 -9.98
N TYR A 747 18.05 8.60 -10.17
CA TYR A 747 18.67 9.88 -9.83
C TYR A 747 18.51 10.23 -8.34
N GLY A 748 19.50 10.93 -7.78
CA GLY A 748 19.46 11.43 -6.41
C GLY A 748 20.81 12.02 -5.99
N LEU A 749 20.77 13.24 -5.43
CA LEU A 749 21.92 13.99 -4.94
C LEU A 749 22.34 13.56 -3.54
N SER A 750 23.51 14.04 -3.11
CA SER A 750 24.09 13.79 -1.79
C SER A 750 24.77 15.06 -1.26
N TYR A 751 25.00 15.15 0.05
CA TYR A 751 25.81 16.23 0.64
C TYR A 751 27.32 16.01 0.48
N THR A 752 27.72 14.88 -0.11
CA THR A 752 29.09 14.63 -0.55
C THR A 752 29.14 14.38 -2.06
N THR A 753 30.34 14.26 -2.62
CA THR A 753 30.54 14.00 -4.05
C THR A 753 31.24 12.68 -4.27
N PHE A 754 30.88 11.99 -5.36
CA PHE A 754 31.48 10.72 -5.74
C PHE A 754 32.10 10.81 -7.13
N LYS A 755 33.26 10.17 -7.31
CA LYS A 755 33.89 9.98 -8.60
C LYS A 755 33.79 8.52 -9.02
N VAL A 756 33.00 8.26 -10.05
CA VAL A 756 32.95 6.96 -10.73
C VAL A 756 34.13 6.84 -11.71
N GLY A 757 34.95 5.81 -11.52
CA GLY A 757 36.13 5.54 -12.35
C GLY A 757 35.84 4.70 -13.59
N LYS A 758 36.92 4.27 -14.27
CA LYS A 758 36.81 3.40 -15.46
C LYS A 758 36.52 1.97 -15.00
N ALA A 759 35.41 1.39 -15.48
CA ALA A 759 35.04 0.03 -15.16
C ALA A 759 35.93 -1.00 -15.86
N LYS A 760 36.03 -2.19 -15.28
CA LYS A 760 36.67 -3.37 -15.89
C LYS A 760 35.62 -4.48 -16.04
N MET A 761 35.70 -5.23 -17.13
CA MET A 761 34.88 -6.43 -17.33
C MET A 761 35.76 -7.68 -17.26
N SER A 762 35.26 -8.77 -16.68
CA SER A 762 35.94 -10.07 -16.68
C SER A 762 36.13 -10.63 -18.09
N CYS A 763 35.18 -10.36 -18.99
CA CYS A 763 35.21 -10.74 -20.40
C CYS A 763 34.52 -9.67 -21.26
N LYS A 764 34.77 -9.68 -22.58
CA LYS A 764 34.07 -8.79 -23.55
C LYS A 764 32.94 -9.50 -24.30
N GLN A 765 32.85 -10.80 -24.12
CA GLN A 765 31.84 -11.64 -24.74
C GLN A 765 31.58 -12.85 -23.85
N MET A 766 30.37 -13.41 -23.90
CA MET A 766 30.00 -14.64 -23.19
C MET A 766 29.12 -15.53 -24.07
N ALA A 767 29.05 -16.83 -23.76
CA ALA A 767 27.98 -17.69 -24.27
C ALA A 767 26.67 -17.37 -23.54
N LYS A 768 25.53 -17.85 -24.04
CA LYS A 768 24.20 -17.61 -23.44
C LYS A 768 24.08 -17.98 -21.96
N ASP A 769 24.77 -19.03 -21.52
CA ASP A 769 24.82 -19.52 -20.14
C ASP A 769 26.02 -18.95 -19.33
N GLY A 770 26.78 -18.04 -19.94
CA GLY A 770 27.96 -17.44 -19.35
C GLY A 770 27.64 -16.32 -18.35
N LYS A 771 28.72 -15.78 -17.77
CA LYS A 771 28.65 -14.66 -16.82
C LYS A 771 29.69 -13.61 -17.15
N VAL A 772 29.35 -12.33 -16.94
CA VAL A 772 30.26 -11.19 -16.99
C VAL A 772 30.22 -10.42 -15.68
N THR A 773 31.39 -10.16 -15.09
CA THR A 773 31.51 -9.35 -13.88
C THR A 773 32.05 -7.97 -14.25
N ILE A 774 31.33 -6.93 -13.87
CA ILE A 774 31.69 -5.53 -14.04
C ILE A 774 32.19 -5.00 -12.70
N THR A 775 33.43 -4.54 -12.66
CA THR A 775 34.05 -3.90 -11.50
C THR A 775 34.18 -2.40 -11.71
N VAL A 776 33.45 -1.61 -10.93
CA VAL A 776 33.38 -0.14 -11.02
C VAL A 776 34.04 0.49 -9.79
N PRO A 777 35.20 1.14 -9.92
CA PRO A 777 35.81 1.87 -8.80
C PRO A 777 35.04 3.17 -8.51
N VAL A 778 34.65 3.38 -7.25
CA VAL A 778 33.98 4.59 -6.76
C VAL A 778 34.79 5.20 -5.63
N LYS A 779 35.01 6.52 -5.67
CA LYS A 779 35.70 7.27 -4.62
C LYS A 779 34.79 8.38 -4.09
N ASN A 780 34.66 8.49 -2.78
CA ASN A 780 34.08 9.68 -2.16
C ASN A 780 35.13 10.82 -2.20
N THR A 781 34.82 11.88 -2.94
CA THR A 781 35.68 13.05 -3.15
C THR A 781 35.30 14.25 -2.30
N GLY A 782 34.20 14.17 -1.55
CA GLY A 782 33.77 15.24 -0.66
C GLY A 782 34.33 15.11 0.75
N LYS A 783 33.66 15.80 1.68
CA LYS A 783 34.09 15.97 3.08
C LYS A 783 33.23 15.22 4.09
N ARG A 784 32.12 14.63 3.65
CA ARG A 784 31.18 13.88 4.49
C ARG A 784 31.19 12.42 4.08
N GLU A 785 30.96 11.55 5.05
CA GLU A 785 30.56 10.18 4.74
C GLU A 785 29.23 10.21 3.98
N GLY A 786 29.05 9.26 3.06
CA GLY A 786 27.83 9.17 2.30
C GLY A 786 27.76 7.84 1.55
N THR A 787 26.61 7.64 0.94
CA THR A 787 26.29 6.42 0.20
C THR A 787 26.06 6.74 -1.27
N GLU A 788 26.56 5.87 -2.15
CA GLU A 788 26.33 5.94 -3.59
C GLU A 788 25.88 4.58 -4.12
N THR A 789 24.98 4.58 -5.12
CA THR A 789 24.46 3.38 -5.76
C THR A 789 24.95 3.32 -7.19
N VAL A 790 25.84 2.35 -7.47
CA VAL A 790 26.28 2.05 -8.83
C VAL A 790 25.20 1.24 -9.52
N GLN A 791 24.79 1.66 -10.70
CA GLN A 791 23.73 1.04 -11.49
C GLN A 791 24.29 0.58 -12.85
N ILE A 792 23.87 -0.61 -13.30
CA ILE A 792 24.23 -1.22 -14.59
C ILE A 792 22.98 -1.42 -15.42
N TYR A 793 22.96 -0.81 -16.60
CA TYR A 793 21.90 -0.98 -17.58
C TYR A 793 22.41 -1.73 -18.81
N VAL A 794 21.54 -2.52 -19.43
CA VAL A 794 21.79 -3.21 -20.70
C VAL A 794 21.00 -2.53 -21.81
N LYS A 795 21.67 -2.25 -22.92
CA LYS A 795 21.08 -1.77 -24.16
C LYS A 795 21.38 -2.77 -25.29
N ALA A 796 20.33 -3.34 -25.89
CA ALA A 796 20.46 -4.17 -27.08
C ALA A 796 20.68 -3.28 -28.31
N LEU A 797 21.68 -3.60 -29.14
CA LEU A 797 21.98 -2.84 -30.36
C LEU A 797 21.37 -3.47 -31.63
N ASP A 798 20.99 -4.74 -31.55
CA ASP A 798 20.50 -5.54 -32.67
C ASP A 798 18.99 -5.85 -32.55
N ASP A 799 18.29 -5.27 -31.57
CA ASP A 799 16.83 -5.38 -31.39
C ASP A 799 16.19 -3.98 -31.36
N PRO A 800 15.58 -3.52 -32.47
CA PRO A 800 14.94 -2.21 -32.55
C PRO A 800 13.73 -2.01 -31.62
N GLY A 801 13.09 -3.09 -31.16
CA GLY A 801 11.94 -2.99 -30.26
C GLY A 801 12.32 -3.14 -28.78
N ALA A 802 13.60 -3.29 -28.46
CA ALA A 802 14.06 -3.37 -27.08
C ALA A 802 13.95 -1.99 -26.40
N PRO A 803 13.89 -1.94 -25.05
CA PRO A 803 14.06 -0.71 -24.30
C PRO A 803 15.30 0.10 -24.73
N ILE A 804 15.24 1.43 -24.58
CA ILE A 804 16.38 2.33 -24.74
C ILE A 804 17.58 1.83 -23.91
N LYS A 805 17.28 1.38 -22.69
CA LYS A 805 18.15 0.68 -21.76
C LYS A 805 17.28 0.03 -20.66
N ALA A 806 17.76 -1.00 -19.99
CA ALA A 806 17.09 -1.65 -18.86
C ALA A 806 18.07 -1.94 -17.73
N LEU A 807 17.70 -1.62 -16.48
CA LEU A 807 18.49 -1.91 -15.29
C LEU A 807 18.58 -3.43 -15.13
N LYS A 808 19.80 -3.94 -14.92
CA LYS A 808 20.06 -5.38 -14.72
C LYS A 808 20.97 -5.67 -13.52
N GLY A 809 21.37 -4.64 -12.79
CA GLY A 809 22.18 -4.79 -11.58
C GLY A 809 22.47 -3.47 -10.91
N PHE A 810 22.56 -3.48 -9.59
CA PHE A 810 23.01 -2.34 -8.81
C PHE A 810 23.82 -2.79 -7.60
N GLN A 811 24.61 -1.89 -7.03
CA GLN A 811 25.24 -2.10 -5.74
C GLN A 811 25.38 -0.77 -4.99
N LYS A 812 24.89 -0.76 -3.76
CA LYS A 812 25.01 0.35 -2.82
C LYS A 812 26.36 0.29 -2.09
N LEU A 813 27.05 1.43 -1.98
CA LEU A 813 28.36 1.56 -1.34
C LEU A 813 28.35 2.73 -0.35
N GLN A 814 28.61 2.43 0.93
CA GLN A 814 28.93 3.44 1.93
C GLN A 814 30.43 3.72 1.93
N LEU A 815 30.80 5.00 1.90
CA LEU A 815 32.16 5.47 1.71
C LEU A 815 32.47 6.66 2.62
N LYS A 816 33.54 6.55 3.42
CA LYS A 816 34.12 7.66 4.19
C LYS A 816 34.77 8.70 3.26
N PRO A 817 34.99 9.95 3.71
CA PRO A 817 35.69 10.95 2.93
C PRO A 817 37.05 10.45 2.41
N GLY A 818 37.29 10.56 1.11
CA GLY A 818 38.52 10.11 0.46
C GLY A 818 38.63 8.61 0.21
N GLU A 819 37.73 7.79 0.78
CA GLU A 819 37.71 6.34 0.59
C GLU A 819 37.39 5.96 -0.85
N LYS A 820 38.02 4.87 -1.32
CA LYS A 820 37.75 4.27 -2.64
C LYS A 820 37.45 2.79 -2.48
N ARG A 821 36.29 2.35 -2.98
CA ARG A 821 35.88 0.94 -3.05
C ARG A 821 35.47 0.57 -4.47
N ASN A 822 35.30 -0.72 -4.73
CA ASN A 822 34.78 -1.22 -6.00
C ASN A 822 33.35 -1.74 -5.81
N ALA A 823 32.43 -1.31 -6.67
CA ALA A 823 31.21 -2.08 -6.92
C ALA A 823 31.55 -3.24 -7.86
N VAL A 824 31.07 -4.44 -7.56
CA VAL A 824 31.31 -5.69 -8.29
C VAL A 824 29.95 -6.31 -8.58
N ILE A 825 29.49 -6.16 -9.82
CA ILE A 825 28.16 -6.59 -10.25
C ILE A 825 28.34 -7.66 -11.31
N THR A 826 27.69 -8.81 -11.14
CA THR A 826 27.75 -9.92 -12.10
C THR A 826 26.43 -10.03 -12.83
N LEU A 827 26.50 -10.06 -14.16
CA LEU A 827 25.37 -10.32 -15.04
C LEU A 827 25.54 -11.72 -15.63
N ASP A 828 24.46 -12.50 -15.63
CA ASP A 828 24.36 -13.79 -16.31
C ASP A 828 23.40 -13.70 -17.49
N GLY A 829 23.00 -14.85 -18.04
CA GLY A 829 22.07 -14.93 -19.18
C GLY A 829 20.77 -14.15 -19.00
N GLU A 830 20.19 -14.12 -17.79
CA GLU A 830 18.91 -13.43 -17.50
C GLU A 830 18.99 -11.92 -17.79
N ALA A 831 20.18 -11.34 -17.70
CA ALA A 831 20.40 -9.93 -18.02
C ALA A 831 20.23 -9.61 -19.52
N PHE A 832 20.25 -10.62 -20.38
CA PHE A 832 20.17 -10.52 -21.84
C PHE A 832 18.97 -11.29 -22.42
N GLU A 833 17.99 -11.60 -21.58
CA GLU A 833 16.71 -12.15 -21.99
C GLU A 833 15.80 -11.06 -22.59
N TYR A 834 15.22 -11.37 -23.74
CA TYR A 834 14.21 -10.58 -24.44
C TYR A 834 13.13 -11.52 -24.98
N TYR A 835 11.96 -10.96 -25.29
CA TYR A 835 10.84 -11.74 -25.83
C TYR A 835 11.23 -12.44 -27.15
N ASP A 836 10.84 -13.71 -27.27
CA ASP A 836 11.08 -14.56 -28.43
C ASP A 836 9.74 -15.09 -28.98
N ASP A 837 9.37 -14.60 -30.16
CA ASP A 837 8.12 -14.96 -30.85
C ASP A 837 8.00 -16.45 -31.18
N TRP A 838 9.10 -17.20 -31.24
CA TRP A 838 9.06 -18.63 -31.60
C TRP A 838 8.66 -19.54 -30.43
N ILE A 839 8.97 -19.12 -29.21
CA ILE A 839 8.69 -19.90 -27.99
C ILE A 839 7.66 -19.23 -27.08
N TYR A 840 7.23 -18.01 -27.43
CA TYR A 840 6.27 -17.20 -26.67
C TYR A 840 6.71 -17.03 -25.20
N GLU A 841 7.98 -16.72 -24.99
CA GLU A 841 8.60 -16.46 -23.68
C GLU A 841 9.88 -15.62 -23.83
N LEU A 842 10.48 -15.20 -22.72
CA LEU A 842 11.82 -14.65 -22.67
C LEU A 842 12.89 -15.70 -23.01
N ALA A 843 13.87 -15.32 -23.84
CA ALA A 843 15.05 -16.12 -24.12
C ALA A 843 16.31 -15.26 -24.22
N VAL A 844 17.46 -15.84 -23.85
CA VAL A 844 18.76 -15.19 -24.02
C VAL A 844 19.04 -15.00 -25.52
N LYS A 845 19.12 -13.73 -25.94
CA LYS A 845 19.40 -13.36 -27.33
C LYS A 845 20.90 -13.20 -27.54
N SER A 846 21.40 -13.80 -28.62
CA SER A 846 22.75 -13.53 -29.10
C SER A 846 22.75 -12.18 -29.83
N GLY A 847 23.83 -11.42 -29.70
CA GLY A 847 23.92 -10.11 -30.34
C GLY A 847 24.89 -9.17 -29.66
N ARG A 848 24.90 -7.93 -30.15
CA ARG A 848 25.70 -6.82 -29.64
C ARG A 848 24.92 -6.03 -28.61
N TYR A 849 25.60 -5.72 -27.51
CA TYR A 849 25.05 -4.98 -26.38
C TYR A 849 25.98 -3.84 -25.96
N GLN A 850 25.39 -2.83 -25.31
CA GLN A 850 26.13 -1.90 -24.47
C GLN A 850 25.75 -2.13 -23.01
N LEU A 851 26.78 -2.32 -22.17
CA LEU A 851 26.64 -2.27 -20.71
C LEU A 851 26.92 -0.83 -20.28
N LEU A 852 25.87 -0.13 -19.88
CA LEU A 852 25.93 1.25 -19.42
C LEU A 852 26.07 1.24 -17.89
N TYR A 853 27.06 1.94 -17.35
CA TYR A 853 27.30 1.99 -15.91
C TYR A 853 27.41 3.43 -15.41
N GLY A 854 26.84 3.70 -14.23
CA GLY A 854 26.79 5.05 -13.65
C GLY A 854 26.02 5.11 -12.34
N THR A 855 25.49 6.29 -12.02
CA THR A 855 24.77 6.58 -10.77
C THR A 855 23.31 6.97 -10.97
N SER A 856 22.83 7.01 -12.22
CA SER A 856 21.42 7.14 -12.61
C SER A 856 21.23 6.73 -14.08
N SER A 857 19.99 6.70 -14.56
CA SER A 857 19.66 6.40 -15.97
C SER A 857 19.93 7.56 -16.93
N ARG A 858 20.19 8.77 -16.41
CA ARG A 858 20.51 9.97 -17.18
C ARG A 858 21.78 9.76 -17.98
N ASP A 859 21.76 10.08 -19.28
CA ASP A 859 22.90 9.81 -20.18
C ASP A 859 24.22 10.46 -19.71
N ALA A 860 24.14 11.65 -19.12
CA ALA A 860 25.31 12.35 -18.57
C ALA A 860 25.98 11.62 -17.39
N ASP A 861 25.25 10.75 -16.70
CA ASP A 861 25.75 9.99 -15.54
C ASP A 861 26.31 8.61 -15.95
N LEU A 862 26.15 8.23 -17.22
CA LEU A 862 26.46 6.90 -17.72
C LEU A 862 27.75 6.86 -18.56
N ARG A 863 28.41 5.70 -18.52
CA ARG A 863 29.51 5.32 -19.41
C ARG A 863 29.22 3.98 -20.04
N ALA A 864 29.67 3.76 -21.27
CA ALA A 864 29.35 2.55 -22.03
C ALA A 864 30.55 1.59 -22.16
N LEU A 865 30.24 0.29 -22.15
CA LEU A 865 31.15 -0.79 -22.49
C LEU A 865 30.49 -1.66 -23.56
N ASN A 866 31.19 -1.94 -24.66
CA ASN A 866 30.68 -2.83 -25.70
C ASN A 866 30.82 -4.29 -25.27
N PHE A 867 29.76 -5.08 -25.48
CA PHE A 867 29.67 -6.48 -25.07
C PHE A 867 28.95 -7.32 -26.12
N ILE A 868 29.24 -8.63 -26.15
CA ILE A 868 28.65 -9.57 -27.11
C ILE A 868 28.15 -10.81 -26.38
N VAL A 869 26.91 -11.22 -26.63
CA VAL A 869 26.40 -12.55 -26.25
C VAL A 869 26.44 -13.43 -27.51
N LYS A 870 27.09 -14.60 -27.40
CA LYS A 870 27.26 -15.57 -28.48
C LYS A 870 26.18 -16.64 -28.45
#